data_AF-A0A2E5II23-F1
#
_entry.id   AF-A0A2E5II23-F1
#
_cell.length_a   1.000
_cell.length_b   1.000
_cell.length_c   1.000
_cell.angle_alpha   90.00
_cell.angle_beta   90.00
_cell.angle_gamma   90.00
#
_symmetry.space_group_name_H-M   'P 1'
#
loop_
_entity.id
_entity.type
_entity.pdbx_description
1 polymer ?
#
loop_
_entity_poly.entity_id
_entity_poly.type
_entity_poly.pdbx_seq_one_letter_code
_entity_poly.pdbx_strand_id
1 'polypeptide(L)'
;MKQEVNATKFEKNDPEFIDFFNEHGWVVLKGNLTSDVIQGGLGQWANLKKRYADEMGLSLLEYENEVSQWRNLWHNEKGYFRDLIYTPVLHECAWESMGWEGARLLHDHIICKPHKGHNDKIPWHQDSMFWPVNSPGVSTWTPFLDVSLEDGCLEVVDRSHLGGCSSPVDFMAKEKDEFPEDSVQVFLPVSAGDTVLLHSLTWHRSSPNKGNHDRPVHIGLWIHSDSKWRPDLVDWHPVNEHVEAEPMGRLEGELFPFFGTLNELLDSGEDIHGGTIRHNSISMYDASKIVAQQMKTITGSEQSLPEILGSQSHVQTIVKSTIEQGFSDDAEVVREALKRLEISFSAYEKHRARNVYNSAYSNWWEVAGHRWYTHLQTTVGVVGLGSVGDAAFTTFSNHFHTVGYDVDGRGDWKEIVASDVAIVCVPTNAASDGQLDMTHVMDVAHKLAEESFNGLMIIKSTLQPGTMDAINERFPHLRAAYAPEFLREKDALEWFQSPDRLVYSCATSDETALLEYFSWIGEEVPRIRMEHLEAELGKLAHNAYIATKVTFTVEIERLAHHFGVDPGPVMETVWRDRRVNNPAHLTPKKGGFAGKCVPKDTAALAQLDPDEESILHILSRRGSEEAHRERMKNA
;
A
#
# COMPACT_ATOMS: atom_id res chain seq x y z
N MET A 1 17.55 -28.03 1.04
CA MET A 1 16.72 -29.25 1.05
C MET A 1 17.23 -30.23 0.01
N LYS A 2 17.27 -31.52 0.36
CA LYS A 2 17.43 -32.61 -0.61
C LYS A 2 16.13 -32.77 -1.41
N GLN A 3 16.21 -33.15 -2.68
CA GLN A 3 15.03 -33.36 -3.54
C GLN A 3 14.84 -34.83 -3.90
N GLU A 4 13.61 -35.33 -3.78
CA GLU A 4 13.23 -36.70 -4.08
C GLU A 4 11.89 -36.77 -4.83
N VAL A 5 11.71 -37.78 -5.66
CA VAL A 5 10.43 -38.02 -6.35
C VAL A 5 9.80 -39.25 -5.72
N ASN A 6 8.55 -39.12 -5.27
CA ASN A 6 7.84 -40.23 -4.65
C ASN A 6 7.66 -41.40 -5.64
N ALA A 7 7.99 -42.60 -5.17
CA ALA A 7 7.77 -43.86 -5.87
C ALA A 7 6.80 -44.80 -5.11
N THR A 8 6.37 -44.42 -3.92
CA THR A 8 5.56 -45.24 -3.02
C THR A 8 4.10 -44.82 -3.11
N LYS A 9 3.21 -45.78 -3.36
CA LYS A 9 1.75 -45.61 -3.35
C LYS A 9 1.12 -46.80 -2.64
N PHE A 10 0.01 -46.56 -1.96
CA PHE A 10 -0.71 -47.58 -1.20
C PHE A 10 -2.10 -47.79 -1.78
N GLU A 11 -2.64 -49.00 -1.64
CA GLU A 11 -4.07 -49.23 -1.86
C GLU A 11 -4.82 -48.80 -0.60
N LYS A 12 -6.06 -48.31 -0.71
CA LYS A 12 -6.80 -47.76 0.46
C LYS A 12 -6.99 -48.73 1.63
N ASN A 13 -6.95 -50.04 1.38
CA ASN A 13 -7.13 -51.07 2.40
C ASN A 13 -5.78 -51.58 2.95
N ASP A 14 -4.67 -50.96 2.56
CA ASP A 14 -3.33 -51.33 3.03
C ASP A 14 -3.07 -50.67 4.40
N PRO A 15 -3.00 -51.44 5.50
CA PRO A 15 -2.83 -50.86 6.82
C PRO A 15 -1.52 -50.07 6.98
N GLU A 16 -0.50 -50.33 6.14
CA GLU A 16 0.79 -49.63 6.22
C GLU A 16 0.70 -48.15 5.82
N PHE A 17 -0.35 -47.74 5.08
CA PHE A 17 -0.49 -46.34 4.67
C PHE A 17 -0.63 -45.41 5.88
N ILE A 18 -1.27 -45.86 6.95
CA ILE A 18 -1.50 -45.07 8.17
C ILE A 18 -0.17 -44.81 8.88
N ASP A 19 0.66 -45.84 9.04
CA ASP A 19 1.99 -45.71 9.63
C ASP A 19 2.86 -44.77 8.79
N PHE A 20 2.82 -44.91 7.45
CA PHE A 20 3.51 -44.01 6.54
C PHE A 20 3.03 -42.56 6.68
N PHE A 21 1.71 -42.33 6.69
CA PHE A 21 1.13 -40.99 6.83
C PHE A 21 1.50 -40.34 8.17
N ASN A 22 1.47 -41.09 9.27
CA ASN A 22 1.87 -40.59 10.58
C ASN A 22 3.35 -40.21 10.64
N GLU A 23 4.22 -40.99 10.00
CA GLU A 23 5.65 -40.72 9.93
C GLU A 23 5.98 -39.51 9.02
N HIS A 24 5.34 -39.44 7.85
CA HIS A 24 5.74 -38.53 6.76
C HIS A 24 4.86 -37.27 6.64
N GLY A 25 3.63 -37.30 7.15
CA GLY A 25 2.65 -36.21 7.06
C GLY A 25 1.94 -36.14 5.71
N TRP A 26 2.16 -37.11 4.84
CA TRP A 26 1.53 -37.24 3.53
C TRP A 26 1.52 -38.71 3.09
N VAL A 27 0.61 -39.09 2.20
CA VAL A 27 0.60 -40.41 1.54
C VAL A 27 -0.15 -40.34 0.21
N VAL A 28 0.21 -41.20 -0.74
CA VAL A 28 -0.52 -41.34 -2.01
C VAL A 28 -1.32 -42.65 -2.00
N LEU A 29 -2.64 -42.53 -2.06
CA LEU A 29 -3.56 -43.64 -2.22
C LEU A 29 -3.94 -43.82 -3.70
N LYS A 30 -3.79 -45.03 -4.21
CA LYS A 30 -3.89 -45.33 -5.62
C LYS A 30 -5.34 -45.62 -6.05
N GLY A 31 -5.78 -44.99 -7.14
CA GLY A 31 -7.03 -45.36 -7.83
C GLY A 31 -8.30 -45.27 -6.97
N ASN A 32 -8.37 -44.30 -6.05
CA ASN A 32 -9.52 -44.12 -5.16
C ASN A 32 -10.80 -43.72 -5.90
N LEU A 33 -10.68 -43.05 -7.06
CA LEU A 33 -11.81 -42.69 -7.90
C LEU A 33 -11.89 -43.59 -9.15
N THR A 34 -13.10 -44.02 -9.49
CA THR A 34 -13.35 -44.77 -10.72
C THR A 34 -13.32 -43.85 -11.95
N SER A 35 -13.11 -44.43 -13.14
CA SER A 35 -13.14 -43.66 -14.39
C SER A 35 -14.45 -42.90 -14.61
N ASP A 36 -15.60 -43.51 -14.29
CA ASP A 36 -16.91 -42.87 -14.42
C ASP A 36 -17.03 -41.65 -13.51
N VAL A 37 -16.47 -41.77 -12.32
CA VAL A 37 -16.41 -40.71 -11.33
C VAL A 37 -15.57 -39.56 -11.91
N ILE A 38 -14.32 -39.81 -12.28
CA ILE A 38 -13.44 -38.80 -12.90
C ILE A 38 -14.09 -38.07 -14.08
N GLN A 39 -14.72 -38.81 -15.02
CA GLN A 39 -15.36 -38.22 -16.19
C GLN A 39 -16.60 -37.37 -15.83
N GLY A 40 -17.39 -37.81 -14.85
CA GLY A 40 -18.50 -37.02 -14.30
C GLY A 40 -18.03 -35.69 -13.71
N GLY A 41 -16.93 -35.71 -12.96
CA GLY A 41 -16.31 -34.52 -12.37
C GLY A 41 -15.79 -33.53 -13.39
N LEU A 42 -15.04 -34.02 -14.39
CA LEU A 42 -14.57 -33.20 -15.49
C LEU A 42 -15.72 -32.58 -16.29
N GLY A 43 -16.77 -33.35 -16.56
CA GLY A 43 -17.96 -32.89 -17.27
C GLY A 43 -18.73 -31.81 -16.49
N GLN A 44 -18.97 -32.02 -15.20
CA GLN A 44 -19.64 -31.02 -14.36
C GLN A 44 -18.80 -29.74 -14.22
N TRP A 45 -17.49 -29.87 -14.00
CA TRP A 45 -16.58 -28.73 -13.92
C TRP A 45 -16.52 -27.92 -15.22
N ALA A 46 -16.45 -28.59 -16.38
CA ALA A 46 -16.46 -27.91 -17.68
C ALA A 46 -17.77 -27.13 -17.91
N ASN A 47 -18.91 -27.71 -17.58
CA ASN A 47 -20.22 -27.05 -17.68
C ASN A 47 -20.33 -25.86 -16.72
N LEU A 48 -19.82 -26.01 -15.50
CA LEU A 48 -19.77 -24.95 -14.49
C LEU A 48 -18.98 -23.74 -14.98
N LYS A 49 -17.76 -23.94 -15.47
CA LYS A 49 -16.92 -22.84 -15.99
C LYS A 49 -17.61 -22.07 -17.11
N LYS A 50 -18.20 -22.80 -18.06
CA LYS A 50 -18.93 -22.21 -19.18
C LYS A 50 -20.13 -21.39 -18.70
N ARG A 51 -20.95 -21.97 -17.82
CA ARG A 51 -22.12 -21.29 -17.26
C ARG A 51 -21.74 -20.02 -16.50
N TYR A 52 -20.70 -20.08 -15.66
CA TYR A 52 -20.21 -18.92 -14.91
C TYR A 52 -19.61 -17.84 -15.80
N ALA A 53 -18.88 -18.21 -16.86
CA ALA A 53 -18.41 -17.25 -17.86
C ALA A 53 -19.59 -16.55 -18.56
N ASP A 54 -20.60 -17.31 -19.00
CA ASP A 54 -21.81 -16.79 -19.64
C ASP A 54 -22.60 -15.84 -18.71
N GLU A 55 -22.77 -16.20 -17.42
CA GLU A 55 -23.43 -15.38 -16.39
C GLU A 55 -22.68 -14.07 -16.08
N MET A 56 -21.39 -14.01 -16.43
CA MET A 56 -20.54 -12.81 -16.32
C MET A 56 -20.39 -12.05 -17.64
N GLY A 57 -20.94 -12.56 -18.75
CA GLY A 57 -20.78 -11.96 -20.08
C GLY A 57 -19.34 -12.02 -20.59
N LEU A 58 -18.54 -12.99 -20.14
CA LEU A 58 -17.15 -13.19 -20.55
C LEU A 58 -17.05 -14.36 -21.53
N SER A 59 -16.02 -14.34 -22.38
CA SER A 59 -15.62 -15.58 -23.05
C SER A 59 -15.06 -16.57 -22.02
N LEU A 60 -15.18 -17.87 -22.32
CA LEU A 60 -14.63 -18.92 -21.46
C LEU A 60 -13.12 -18.73 -21.22
N LEU A 61 -12.39 -18.30 -22.25
CA LEU A 61 -10.95 -18.06 -22.17
C LEU A 61 -10.60 -16.92 -21.20
N GLU A 62 -11.33 -15.80 -21.25
CA GLU A 62 -11.12 -14.69 -20.31
C GLU A 62 -11.39 -15.11 -18.86
N TYR A 63 -12.43 -15.91 -18.64
CA TYR A 63 -12.75 -16.43 -17.32
C TYR A 63 -11.66 -17.39 -16.80
N GLU A 64 -11.20 -18.32 -17.64
CA GLU A 64 -10.18 -19.32 -17.27
C GLU A 64 -8.79 -18.74 -17.01
N ASN A 65 -8.46 -17.61 -17.65
CA ASN A 65 -7.20 -16.92 -17.40
C ASN A 65 -7.11 -16.33 -15.99
N GLU A 66 -8.25 -15.92 -15.41
CA GLU A 66 -8.27 -15.27 -14.09
C GLU A 66 -8.84 -16.16 -12.99
N VAL A 67 -9.68 -17.13 -13.29
CA VAL A 67 -10.34 -17.97 -12.27
C VAL A 67 -9.78 -19.38 -12.28
N SER A 68 -9.18 -19.75 -11.14
CA SER A 68 -8.52 -21.04 -10.94
C SER A 68 -9.05 -21.83 -9.76
N GLN A 69 -9.98 -21.30 -8.95
CA GLN A 69 -10.55 -21.98 -7.80
C GLN A 69 -12.07 -21.82 -7.71
N TRP A 70 -12.79 -22.91 -7.39
CA TRP A 70 -14.24 -22.94 -7.14
C TRP A 70 -14.52 -23.70 -5.85
N ARG A 71 -15.34 -23.16 -4.95
CA ARG A 71 -15.51 -23.69 -3.57
C ARG A 71 -16.94 -24.12 -3.27
N ASN A 72 -17.09 -24.96 -2.26
CA ASN A 72 -18.38 -25.50 -1.79
C ASN A 72 -19.15 -26.17 -2.94
N LEU A 73 -18.45 -26.85 -3.83
CA LEU A 73 -19.03 -27.51 -5.00
C LEU A 73 -20.03 -28.58 -4.58
N TRP A 74 -19.75 -29.31 -3.50
CA TRP A 74 -20.65 -30.33 -2.96
C TRP A 74 -22.05 -29.78 -2.61
N HIS A 75 -22.14 -28.50 -2.24
CA HIS A 75 -23.37 -27.82 -1.85
C HIS A 75 -23.97 -27.01 -3.01
N ASN A 76 -23.15 -26.15 -3.62
CA ASN A 76 -23.57 -25.21 -4.67
C ASN A 76 -23.83 -25.92 -6.01
N GLU A 77 -23.10 -26.98 -6.29
CA GLU A 77 -23.07 -27.66 -7.58
C GLU A 77 -23.48 -29.12 -7.37
N LYS A 78 -24.75 -29.27 -6.95
CA LYS A 78 -25.38 -30.58 -6.69
C LYS A 78 -25.21 -31.53 -7.88
N GLY A 79 -25.15 -32.82 -7.58
CA GLY A 79 -24.83 -33.87 -8.53
C GLY A 79 -23.48 -34.46 -8.19
N TYR A 80 -22.57 -34.49 -9.16
CA TYR A 80 -21.37 -35.30 -9.06
C TYR A 80 -20.42 -34.86 -7.92
N PHE A 81 -20.21 -33.57 -7.67
CA PHE A 81 -19.38 -33.13 -6.53
C PHE A 81 -19.99 -33.47 -5.17
N ARG A 82 -21.32 -33.43 -5.07
CA ARG A 82 -22.02 -33.90 -3.87
C ARG A 82 -21.78 -35.39 -3.69
N ASP A 83 -21.99 -36.18 -4.74
CA ASP A 83 -21.82 -37.63 -4.69
C ASP A 83 -20.37 -38.00 -4.36
N LEU A 84 -19.38 -37.23 -4.86
CA LEU A 84 -17.97 -37.41 -4.54
C LEU A 84 -17.69 -37.24 -3.04
N ILE A 85 -18.26 -36.21 -2.39
CA ILE A 85 -18.10 -35.98 -0.95
C ILE A 85 -18.80 -37.07 -0.11
N TYR A 86 -19.98 -37.51 -0.54
CA TYR A 86 -20.75 -38.55 0.16
C TYR A 86 -20.29 -39.98 -0.18
N THR A 87 -19.40 -40.14 -1.16
CA THR A 87 -18.77 -41.42 -1.45
C THR A 87 -17.74 -41.72 -0.36
N PRO A 88 -17.76 -42.92 0.26
CA PRO A 88 -16.95 -43.20 1.44
C PRO A 88 -15.44 -42.97 1.28
N VAL A 89 -14.93 -43.15 0.05
CA VAL A 89 -13.49 -43.21 -0.21
C VAL A 89 -12.69 -41.99 0.25
N LEU A 90 -13.23 -40.77 0.17
CA LEU A 90 -12.46 -39.57 0.56
C LEU A 90 -12.51 -39.32 2.07
N HIS A 91 -13.69 -39.42 2.69
CA HIS A 91 -13.85 -39.11 4.11
C HIS A 91 -13.43 -40.25 5.05
N GLU A 92 -13.55 -41.52 4.62
CA GLU A 92 -13.01 -42.67 5.37
C GLU A 92 -11.48 -42.61 5.42
N CYS A 93 -10.82 -42.43 4.27
CA CYS A 93 -9.36 -42.29 4.22
C CYS A 93 -8.88 -41.11 5.07
N ALA A 94 -9.62 -39.99 5.07
CA ALA A 94 -9.33 -38.84 5.92
C ALA A 94 -9.37 -39.20 7.42
N TRP A 95 -10.47 -39.75 7.92
CA TRP A 95 -10.56 -40.08 9.36
C TRP A 95 -9.59 -41.21 9.75
N GLU A 96 -9.37 -42.20 8.88
CA GLU A 96 -8.53 -43.37 9.19
C GLU A 96 -7.07 -42.95 9.32
N SER A 97 -6.60 -42.10 8.39
CA SER A 97 -5.23 -41.56 8.41
C SER A 97 -4.93 -40.78 9.70
N MET A 98 -5.94 -40.11 10.26
CA MET A 98 -5.81 -39.32 11.48
C MET A 98 -6.12 -40.11 12.76
N GLY A 99 -6.49 -41.39 12.65
CA GLY A 99 -6.90 -42.22 13.79
C GLY A 99 -8.22 -41.80 14.43
N TRP A 100 -9.11 -41.18 13.65
CA TRP A 100 -10.43 -40.72 14.08
C TRP A 100 -11.52 -41.74 13.77
N GLU A 101 -12.64 -41.67 14.48
CA GLU A 101 -13.83 -42.49 14.20
C GLU A 101 -14.85 -41.79 13.29
N GLY A 102 -14.61 -40.51 12.99
CA GLY A 102 -15.45 -39.69 12.15
C GLY A 102 -14.78 -38.35 11.80
N ALA A 103 -15.19 -37.78 10.67
CA ALA A 103 -14.66 -36.52 10.16
C ALA A 103 -15.78 -35.59 9.70
N ARG A 104 -15.44 -34.31 9.64
CA ARG A 104 -16.32 -33.26 9.14
C ARG A 104 -15.66 -32.55 7.99
N LEU A 105 -16.44 -32.24 6.96
CA LEU A 105 -15.97 -31.41 5.86
C LEU A 105 -15.98 -29.95 6.29
N LEU A 106 -14.83 -29.29 6.28
CA LEU A 106 -14.73 -27.84 6.47
C LEU A 106 -15.22 -27.12 5.21
N HIS A 107 -14.69 -27.52 4.05
CA HIS A 107 -15.29 -27.30 2.73
C HIS A 107 -14.57 -28.14 1.67
N ASP A 108 -15.19 -28.26 0.48
CA ASP A 108 -14.52 -28.77 -0.71
C ASP A 108 -14.24 -27.64 -1.71
N HIS A 109 -13.37 -27.91 -2.67
CA HIS A 109 -13.12 -27.02 -3.79
C HIS A 109 -12.39 -27.73 -4.94
N ILE A 110 -12.44 -27.14 -6.13
CA ILE A 110 -11.49 -27.47 -7.21
C ILE A 110 -10.49 -26.34 -7.34
N ILE A 111 -9.22 -26.70 -7.49
CA ILE A 111 -8.19 -25.82 -8.04
C ILE A 111 -7.80 -26.33 -9.42
N CYS A 112 -7.75 -25.43 -10.40
CA CYS A 112 -7.20 -25.68 -11.72
C CYS A 112 -5.98 -24.81 -11.96
N LYS A 113 -4.83 -25.42 -12.24
CA LYS A 113 -3.72 -24.69 -12.85
C LYS A 113 -3.80 -24.81 -14.38
N PRO A 114 -4.13 -23.74 -15.10
CA PRO A 114 -4.24 -23.82 -16.54
C PRO A 114 -2.85 -24.05 -17.16
N HIS A 115 -2.78 -24.79 -18.28
CA HIS A 115 -1.52 -24.92 -19.04
C HIS A 115 -1.23 -23.69 -19.92
N LYS A 116 -2.26 -22.90 -20.20
CA LYS A 116 -2.21 -21.62 -20.92
C LYS A 116 -2.95 -20.58 -20.10
N GLY A 117 -2.24 -19.54 -19.66
CA GLY A 117 -2.80 -18.49 -18.80
C GLY A 117 -1.97 -18.31 -17.52
N HIS A 118 -2.52 -17.57 -16.56
CA HIS A 118 -1.86 -17.30 -15.29
C HIS A 118 -1.91 -18.55 -14.38
N ASN A 119 -0.75 -19.11 -14.07
CA ASN A 119 -0.65 -20.36 -13.31
C ASN A 119 0.48 -20.37 -12.27
N ASP A 120 0.75 -19.20 -11.70
CA ASP A 120 1.89 -18.93 -10.84
C ASP A 120 2.12 -19.98 -9.74
N LYS A 121 3.35 -19.96 -9.21
CA LYS A 121 3.74 -20.83 -8.12
C LYS A 121 2.81 -20.61 -6.93
N ILE A 122 2.28 -21.71 -6.40
CA ILE A 122 1.68 -21.72 -5.08
C ILE A 122 2.86 -21.76 -4.10
N PRO A 123 3.06 -20.76 -3.21
CA PRO A 123 4.19 -20.75 -2.30
C PRO A 123 4.09 -21.83 -1.23
N TRP A 124 5.18 -22.05 -0.50
CA TRP A 124 5.17 -22.92 0.68
C TRP A 124 4.15 -22.43 1.71
N HIS A 125 3.26 -23.32 2.15
CA HIS A 125 2.27 -23.05 3.20
C HIS A 125 1.86 -24.34 3.93
N GLN A 126 1.16 -24.17 5.05
CA GLN A 126 0.50 -25.24 5.81
C GLN A 126 -1.01 -24.93 5.82
N ASP A 127 -1.88 -25.89 5.56
CA ASP A 127 -3.31 -25.59 5.45
C ASP A 127 -3.92 -25.12 6.79
N SER A 128 -3.50 -25.73 7.90
CA SER A 128 -3.99 -25.41 9.24
C SER A 128 -3.86 -23.94 9.59
N MET A 129 -2.88 -23.23 9.03
CA MET A 129 -2.65 -21.81 9.29
C MET A 129 -3.81 -20.91 8.80
N PHE A 130 -4.68 -21.45 7.95
CA PHE A 130 -5.83 -20.76 7.37
C PHE A 130 -7.17 -21.26 7.93
N TRP A 131 -7.20 -22.30 8.75
CA TRP A 131 -8.46 -22.91 9.18
C TRP A 131 -8.91 -22.34 10.53
N PRO A 132 -10.16 -21.85 10.66
CA PRO A 132 -10.66 -21.26 11.90
C PRO A 132 -11.12 -22.36 12.89
N VAL A 133 -10.24 -23.31 13.21
CA VAL A 133 -10.53 -24.47 14.07
C VAL A 133 -9.44 -24.71 15.10
N ASN A 134 -9.79 -25.38 16.19
CA ASN A 134 -8.86 -25.68 17.28
C ASN A 134 -8.01 -26.95 17.08
N SER A 135 -8.05 -27.59 15.91
CA SER A 135 -7.41 -28.89 15.66
C SER A 135 -6.78 -28.96 14.29
N PRO A 136 -5.68 -29.72 14.13
CA PRO A 136 -5.20 -30.10 12.82
C PRO A 136 -6.22 -30.99 12.10
N GLY A 137 -6.05 -31.13 10.80
CA GLY A 137 -6.79 -32.11 10.03
C GLY A 137 -6.04 -32.58 8.81
N VAL A 138 -6.79 -32.97 7.78
CA VAL A 138 -6.23 -33.62 6.60
C VAL A 138 -6.91 -33.10 5.34
N SER A 139 -6.11 -32.83 4.33
CA SER A 139 -6.55 -32.45 3.00
C SER A 139 -6.49 -33.67 2.08
N THR A 140 -7.57 -33.96 1.38
CA THR A 140 -7.56 -34.92 0.26
C THR A 140 -7.31 -34.14 -1.02
N TRP A 141 -6.27 -34.45 -1.77
CA TRP A 141 -5.94 -33.83 -3.06
C TRP A 141 -6.03 -34.89 -4.15
N THR A 142 -7.04 -34.79 -5.02
CA THR A 142 -7.36 -35.82 -6.01
C THR A 142 -7.47 -35.21 -7.41
N PRO A 143 -6.52 -35.47 -8.32
CA PRO A 143 -6.57 -34.91 -9.66
C PRO A 143 -7.50 -35.73 -10.56
N PHE A 144 -8.15 -35.05 -11.50
CA PHE A 144 -8.96 -35.73 -12.51
C PHE A 144 -8.20 -36.08 -13.79
N LEU A 145 -6.96 -35.62 -13.92
CA LEU A 145 -6.03 -35.96 -14.99
C LEU A 145 -4.70 -36.39 -14.38
N ASP A 146 -3.85 -37.09 -15.14
CA ASP A 146 -2.51 -37.42 -14.68
C ASP A 146 -1.72 -36.15 -14.38
N VAL A 147 -0.87 -36.19 -13.36
CA VAL A 147 -0.06 -35.05 -12.94
C VAL A 147 1.38 -35.50 -12.78
N SER A 148 2.22 -35.09 -13.72
CA SER A 148 3.66 -35.28 -13.71
C SER A 148 4.40 -34.15 -13.00
N LEU A 149 5.73 -34.25 -12.97
CA LEU A 149 6.61 -33.17 -12.50
C LEU A 149 6.47 -31.91 -13.37
N GLU A 150 6.29 -32.06 -14.69
CA GLU A 150 6.16 -30.94 -15.62
C GLU A 150 4.81 -30.23 -15.48
N ASP A 151 3.77 -30.97 -15.12
CA ASP A 151 2.44 -30.44 -14.79
C ASP A 151 2.42 -29.71 -13.42
N GLY A 152 3.57 -29.68 -12.74
CA GLY A 152 3.80 -28.97 -11.49
C GLY A 152 3.14 -29.64 -10.29
N CYS A 153 3.24 -30.97 -10.15
CA CYS A 153 2.65 -31.79 -9.08
C CYS A 153 2.80 -31.21 -7.66
N LEU A 154 2.05 -31.76 -6.71
CA LEU A 154 2.18 -31.36 -5.31
C LEU A 154 3.61 -31.64 -4.82
N GLU A 155 4.18 -30.71 -4.08
CA GLU A 155 5.51 -30.78 -3.48
C GLU A 155 5.33 -30.62 -1.97
N VAL A 156 5.97 -31.49 -1.19
CA VAL A 156 5.88 -31.47 0.29
C VAL A 156 7.28 -31.41 0.91
N VAL A 157 7.38 -30.86 2.11
CA VAL A 157 8.56 -31.06 2.97
C VAL A 157 8.28 -32.25 3.87
N ASP A 158 9.01 -33.34 3.65
CA ASP A 158 8.80 -34.61 4.34
C ASP A 158 8.93 -34.45 5.86
N ARG A 159 8.01 -35.09 6.60
CA ARG A 159 7.92 -35.07 8.08
C ARG A 159 7.73 -33.68 8.71
N SER A 160 7.42 -32.65 7.93
CA SER A 160 7.37 -31.29 8.47
C SER A 160 6.18 -31.03 9.40
N HIS A 161 5.14 -31.87 9.35
CA HIS A 161 3.98 -31.79 10.26
C HIS A 161 4.37 -31.99 11.73
N LEU A 162 5.45 -32.74 11.99
CA LEU A 162 5.99 -32.96 13.34
C LEU A 162 6.54 -31.68 13.98
N GLY A 163 6.84 -30.65 13.17
CA GLY A 163 7.32 -29.35 13.63
C GLY A 163 6.21 -28.40 14.12
N GLY A 164 4.94 -28.82 14.07
CA GLY A 164 3.80 -27.97 14.37
C GLY A 164 3.51 -26.94 13.27
N CYS A 165 2.62 -25.98 13.55
CA CYS A 165 2.34 -24.89 12.63
C CYS A 165 3.27 -23.72 12.91
N SER A 166 3.91 -23.19 11.86
CA SER A 166 4.58 -21.90 11.98
C SER A 166 3.56 -20.76 11.94
N SER A 167 3.95 -19.59 12.41
CA SER A 167 3.11 -18.41 12.28
C SER A 167 2.74 -18.20 10.80
N PRO A 168 1.46 -17.97 10.51
CA PRO A 168 1.00 -17.74 9.15
C PRO A 168 1.71 -16.54 8.52
N VAL A 169 2.32 -16.81 7.38
CA VAL A 169 2.84 -15.84 6.42
C VAL A 169 1.65 -15.42 5.56
N ASP A 170 1.20 -14.16 5.66
CA ASP A 170 0.21 -13.61 4.72
C ASP A 170 0.80 -13.60 3.30
N PHE A 171 0.01 -13.60 2.24
CA PHE A 171 0.53 -13.69 0.87
C PHE A 171 1.27 -12.43 0.40
N MET A 172 1.13 -11.31 1.12
CA MET A 172 2.00 -10.14 0.96
C MET A 172 3.34 -10.28 1.70
N ALA A 173 3.47 -11.26 2.59
CA ALA A 173 4.69 -11.53 3.32
C ALA A 173 5.68 -12.30 2.44
N LYS A 174 6.97 -12.12 2.72
CA LYS A 174 8.02 -12.84 1.99
C LYS A 174 7.83 -14.34 2.15
N GLU A 175 7.89 -15.05 1.02
CA GLU A 175 7.83 -16.51 1.00
C GLU A 175 8.87 -17.09 1.96
N LYS A 176 8.47 -18.13 2.69
CA LYS A 176 9.42 -18.93 3.47
C LYS A 176 10.25 -19.76 2.52
N ASP A 177 11.49 -19.32 2.31
CA ASP A 177 12.45 -20.03 1.47
C ASP A 177 13.49 -20.82 2.29
N GLU A 178 13.50 -20.64 3.62
CA GLU A 178 14.45 -21.28 4.53
C GLU A 178 13.81 -22.42 5.33
N PHE A 179 14.33 -23.63 5.08
CA PHE A 179 14.05 -24.86 5.81
C PHE A 179 15.37 -25.43 6.35
N PRO A 180 15.34 -26.24 7.44
CA PRO A 180 16.52 -26.94 7.94
C PRO A 180 17.31 -27.65 6.82
N GLU A 181 18.64 -27.67 6.90
CA GLU A 181 19.50 -28.19 5.82
C GLU A 181 19.19 -29.66 5.47
N ASP A 182 18.79 -30.44 6.47
CA ASP A 182 18.42 -31.87 6.39
C ASP A 182 16.98 -32.11 5.91
N SER A 183 16.19 -31.06 5.70
CA SER A 183 14.83 -31.18 5.17
C SER A 183 14.82 -31.78 3.76
N VAL A 184 13.84 -32.65 3.50
CA VAL A 184 13.66 -33.34 2.22
C VAL A 184 12.40 -32.82 1.54
N GLN A 185 12.57 -32.27 0.34
CA GLN A 185 11.47 -31.90 -0.54
C GLN A 185 11.10 -33.11 -1.40
N VAL A 186 9.85 -33.55 -1.32
CA VAL A 186 9.33 -34.68 -2.08
C VAL A 186 8.33 -34.20 -3.12
N PHE A 187 8.54 -34.59 -4.38
CA PHE A 187 7.61 -34.35 -5.48
C PHE A 187 6.64 -35.54 -5.59
N LEU A 188 5.34 -35.26 -5.70
CA LEU A 188 4.27 -36.26 -5.70
C LEU A 188 3.56 -36.37 -7.06
N PRO A 189 4.20 -36.95 -8.10
CA PRO A 189 3.51 -37.23 -9.35
C PRO A 189 2.48 -38.35 -9.15
N VAL A 190 1.29 -38.15 -9.68
CA VAL A 190 0.14 -39.04 -9.44
C VAL A 190 -0.70 -39.23 -10.69
N SER A 191 -1.43 -40.35 -10.75
CA SER A 191 -2.34 -40.64 -11.85
C SER A 191 -3.74 -40.09 -11.54
N ALA A 192 -4.56 -39.91 -12.58
CA ALA A 192 -5.95 -39.50 -12.42
C ALA A 192 -6.69 -40.45 -11.44
N GLY A 193 -7.35 -39.88 -10.44
CA GLY A 193 -8.07 -40.63 -9.41
C GLY A 193 -7.24 -41.17 -8.25
N ASP A 194 -5.91 -41.03 -8.28
CA ASP A 194 -5.09 -41.19 -7.06
C ASP A 194 -5.43 -40.05 -6.09
N THR A 195 -5.47 -40.33 -4.78
CA THR A 195 -5.71 -39.32 -3.75
C THR A 195 -4.45 -39.15 -2.91
N VAL A 196 -3.89 -37.94 -2.87
CA VAL A 196 -2.89 -37.59 -1.87
C VAL A 196 -3.63 -37.19 -0.60
N LEU A 197 -3.35 -37.87 0.51
CA LEU A 197 -3.71 -37.38 1.84
C LEU A 197 -2.56 -36.52 2.34
N LEU A 198 -2.88 -35.35 2.86
CA LEU A 198 -1.91 -34.38 3.33
C LEU A 198 -2.32 -33.89 4.71
N HIS A 199 -1.49 -34.15 5.71
CA HIS A 199 -1.72 -33.58 7.03
C HIS A 199 -1.69 -32.05 6.91
N SER A 200 -2.63 -31.36 7.54
CA SER A 200 -2.79 -29.90 7.42
C SER A 200 -1.60 -29.09 7.96
N LEU A 201 -0.68 -29.73 8.68
CA LEU A 201 0.58 -29.16 9.19
C LEU A 201 1.77 -29.49 8.27
N THR A 202 1.58 -30.23 7.19
CA THR A 202 2.65 -30.52 6.24
C THR A 202 2.88 -29.29 5.37
N TRP A 203 4.10 -28.78 5.35
CA TRP A 203 4.53 -27.74 4.44
C TRP A 203 4.47 -28.27 3.02
N HIS A 204 3.71 -27.57 2.18
CA HIS A 204 3.52 -27.98 0.81
C HIS A 204 3.40 -26.79 -0.12
N ARG A 205 3.59 -27.05 -1.41
CA ARG A 205 3.51 -26.07 -2.47
C ARG A 205 3.15 -26.74 -3.80
N SER A 206 2.95 -25.95 -4.85
CA SER A 206 2.94 -26.50 -6.21
C SER A 206 3.53 -25.54 -7.24
N SER A 207 4.42 -26.06 -8.06
CA SER A 207 5.05 -25.32 -9.16
C SER A 207 4.05 -24.92 -10.26
N PRO A 208 4.41 -23.94 -11.11
CA PRO A 208 3.64 -23.62 -12.32
C PRO A 208 3.42 -24.83 -13.22
N ASN A 209 2.26 -24.92 -13.86
CA ASN A 209 1.94 -26.01 -14.79
C ASN A 209 2.59 -25.69 -16.15
N LYS A 210 3.61 -26.49 -16.54
CA LYS A 210 4.29 -26.37 -17.84
C LYS A 210 3.90 -27.47 -18.82
N GLY A 211 2.94 -28.31 -18.42
CA GLY A 211 2.43 -29.41 -19.21
C GLY A 211 1.60 -28.97 -20.41
N ASN A 212 0.91 -29.95 -20.99
CA ASN A 212 0.12 -29.76 -22.21
C ASN A 212 -1.40 -29.75 -21.96
N HIS A 213 -1.83 -29.86 -20.70
CA HIS A 213 -3.24 -29.82 -20.30
C HIS A 213 -3.43 -29.09 -18.97
N ASP A 214 -4.64 -28.59 -18.76
CA ASP A 214 -5.04 -28.01 -17.49
C ASP A 214 -5.00 -29.05 -16.38
N ARG A 215 -4.71 -28.63 -15.16
CA ARG A 215 -4.60 -29.51 -14.00
C ARG A 215 -5.74 -29.24 -13.00
N PRO A 216 -6.95 -29.79 -13.22
CA PRO A 216 -8.04 -29.71 -12.27
C PRO A 216 -7.87 -30.76 -11.17
N VAL A 217 -7.95 -30.30 -9.94
CA VAL A 217 -7.79 -31.12 -8.74
C VAL A 217 -8.93 -30.81 -7.80
N HIS A 218 -9.66 -31.86 -7.38
CA HIS A 218 -10.60 -31.75 -6.29
C HIS A 218 -9.88 -31.85 -4.95
N ILE A 219 -10.23 -30.96 -4.05
CA ILE A 219 -9.67 -30.85 -2.72
C ILE A 219 -10.80 -30.87 -1.69
N GLY A 220 -10.69 -31.75 -0.71
CA GLY A 220 -11.57 -31.81 0.46
C GLY A 220 -10.76 -31.51 1.71
N LEU A 221 -11.24 -30.57 2.54
CA LEU A 221 -10.59 -30.20 3.79
C LEU A 221 -11.35 -30.83 4.94
N TRP A 222 -10.72 -31.77 5.65
CA TRP A 222 -11.36 -32.59 6.66
C TRP A 222 -10.80 -32.29 8.04
N ILE A 223 -11.71 -32.09 8.99
CA ILE A 223 -11.42 -31.82 10.39
C ILE A 223 -12.06 -32.89 11.28
N HIS A 224 -11.65 -32.96 12.53
CA HIS A 224 -12.24 -33.90 13.49
C HIS A 224 -13.75 -33.63 13.66
N SER A 225 -14.51 -34.69 13.91
CA SER A 225 -15.97 -34.62 14.09
C SER A 225 -16.41 -33.60 15.16
N ASP A 226 -15.60 -33.44 16.21
CA ASP A 226 -15.80 -32.54 17.35
C ASP A 226 -14.96 -31.25 17.32
N SER A 227 -14.31 -30.91 16.20
CA SER A 227 -13.54 -29.66 16.08
C SER A 227 -14.36 -28.42 16.45
N LYS A 228 -13.73 -27.52 17.21
CA LYS A 228 -14.32 -26.27 17.71
C LYS A 228 -13.95 -25.09 16.82
N TRP A 229 -14.87 -24.15 16.68
CA TRP A 229 -14.69 -22.93 15.90
C TRP A 229 -13.80 -21.92 16.63
N ARG A 230 -12.78 -21.41 15.93
CA ARG A 230 -11.78 -20.44 16.39
C ARG A 230 -11.67 -19.25 15.44
N PRO A 231 -12.67 -18.36 15.40
CA PRO A 231 -12.64 -17.19 14.52
C PRO A 231 -11.53 -16.20 14.91
N ASP A 232 -11.07 -16.24 16.16
CA ASP A 232 -9.96 -15.43 16.64
C ASP A 232 -8.61 -15.81 16.00
N LEU A 233 -8.45 -17.07 15.57
CA LEU A 233 -7.25 -17.53 14.88
C LEU A 233 -7.22 -17.07 13.40
N VAL A 234 -8.39 -17.08 12.75
CA VAL A 234 -8.53 -16.72 11.33
C VAL A 234 -9.87 -16.00 11.09
N ASP A 235 -9.91 -14.71 11.41
CA ASP A 235 -11.14 -13.90 11.42
C ASP A 235 -11.75 -13.69 10.02
N TRP A 236 -10.90 -13.70 9.01
CA TRP A 236 -11.29 -13.51 7.61
C TRP A 236 -11.74 -14.79 6.88
N HIS A 237 -11.62 -15.98 7.48
CA HIS A 237 -11.84 -17.22 6.74
C HIS A 237 -13.27 -17.30 6.20
N PRO A 238 -13.49 -17.58 4.89
CA PRO A 238 -14.83 -17.48 4.30
C PRO A 238 -15.87 -18.44 4.86
N VAL A 239 -15.47 -19.50 5.56
CA VAL A 239 -16.42 -20.37 6.26
C VAL A 239 -17.06 -19.70 7.48
N ASN A 240 -16.44 -18.66 8.04
CA ASN A 240 -16.96 -17.94 9.20
C ASN A 240 -18.34 -17.33 8.93
N GLU A 241 -18.65 -16.96 7.67
CA GLU A 241 -19.98 -16.48 7.24
C GLU A 241 -21.09 -17.53 7.41
N HIS A 242 -20.73 -18.79 7.67
CA HIS A 242 -21.62 -19.94 7.68
C HIS A 242 -21.67 -20.66 9.02
N VAL A 243 -20.87 -20.24 9.99
CA VAL A 243 -20.83 -20.87 11.30
C VAL A 243 -21.97 -20.35 12.16
N GLU A 244 -22.82 -21.26 12.62
CA GLU A 244 -23.96 -20.95 13.49
C GLU A 244 -23.61 -21.10 14.98
N ALA A 245 -22.48 -21.73 15.29
CA ALA A 245 -22.01 -21.94 16.65
C ALA A 245 -21.36 -20.69 17.24
N GLU A 246 -21.42 -20.53 18.57
CA GLU A 246 -20.60 -19.55 19.27
C GLU A 246 -19.11 -19.93 19.20
N PRO A 247 -18.16 -18.98 19.38
CA PRO A 247 -16.73 -19.31 19.46
C PRO A 247 -16.46 -20.40 20.50
N MET A 248 -15.56 -21.33 20.20
CA MET A 248 -15.32 -22.59 20.92
C MET A 248 -16.47 -23.62 20.88
N GLY A 249 -17.61 -23.28 20.26
CA GLY A 249 -18.64 -24.25 19.91
C GLY A 249 -18.16 -25.19 18.80
N ARG A 250 -18.77 -26.37 18.72
CA ARG A 250 -18.49 -27.32 17.63
C ARG A 250 -18.96 -26.73 16.30
N LEU A 251 -18.17 -26.92 15.24
CA LEU A 251 -18.63 -26.62 13.89
C LEU A 251 -19.75 -27.59 13.50
N GLU A 252 -21.00 -27.13 13.58
CA GLU A 252 -22.19 -27.84 13.15
C GLU A 252 -22.99 -26.97 12.18
N GLY A 253 -23.85 -27.59 11.37
CA GLY A 253 -24.70 -26.89 10.41
C GLY A 253 -24.73 -27.57 9.04
N GLU A 254 -25.62 -27.07 8.16
CA GLU A 254 -25.82 -27.66 6.84
C GLU A 254 -24.58 -27.59 5.94
N LEU A 255 -23.67 -26.64 6.17
CA LEU A 255 -22.45 -26.47 5.37
C LEU A 255 -21.25 -27.27 5.89
N PHE A 256 -21.38 -27.94 7.04
CA PHE A 256 -20.32 -28.75 7.65
C PHE A 256 -20.78 -30.20 7.86
N PRO A 257 -21.02 -30.96 6.78
CA PRO A 257 -21.53 -32.32 6.86
C PRO A 257 -20.53 -33.21 7.60
N PHE A 258 -21.07 -34.11 8.40
CA PHE A 258 -20.33 -35.03 9.25
C PHE A 258 -20.56 -36.47 8.80
N PHE A 259 -19.49 -37.27 8.90
CA PHE A 259 -19.44 -38.67 8.50
C PHE A 259 -18.80 -39.48 9.63
N GLY A 260 -19.30 -40.72 9.85
CA GLY A 260 -18.73 -41.65 10.84
C GLY A 260 -19.35 -41.50 12.23
N THR A 261 -18.52 -41.59 13.26
CA THR A 261 -18.91 -41.48 14.68
C THR A 261 -18.44 -40.16 15.30
N LEU A 262 -19.30 -39.58 16.13
CA LEU A 262 -18.98 -38.38 16.88
C LEU A 262 -18.34 -38.78 18.20
N ASN A 263 -17.07 -38.47 18.35
CA ASN A 263 -16.26 -38.70 19.55
C ASN A 263 -15.67 -37.37 20.05
N GLU A 264 -15.40 -37.27 21.35
CA GLU A 264 -14.84 -36.04 21.93
C GLU A 264 -13.39 -35.85 21.46
N LEU A 265 -13.07 -34.65 20.98
CA LEU A 265 -11.70 -34.28 20.65
C LEU A 265 -10.98 -33.94 21.95
N LEU A 266 -9.85 -34.60 22.23
CA LEU A 266 -9.00 -34.23 23.36
C LEU A 266 -8.39 -32.84 23.11
N ASP A 267 -8.75 -31.89 23.96
CA ASP A 267 -8.18 -30.54 23.94
C ASP A 267 -6.80 -30.57 24.59
N SER A 268 -5.76 -30.24 23.81
CA SER A 268 -4.39 -30.10 24.32
C SER A 268 -4.22 -28.86 25.20
N GLY A 269 -5.15 -27.90 25.12
CA GLY A 269 -5.04 -26.58 25.76
C GLY A 269 -4.04 -25.64 25.07
N GLU A 270 -3.44 -26.06 23.95
CA GLU A 270 -2.53 -25.27 23.14
C GLU A 270 -3.12 -25.01 21.76
N ASP A 271 -3.02 -23.77 21.29
CA ASP A 271 -3.49 -23.39 19.97
C ASP A 271 -2.62 -24.02 18.88
N ILE A 272 -3.27 -24.51 17.82
CA ILE A 272 -2.58 -25.14 16.69
C ILE A 272 -1.69 -24.15 15.91
N HIS A 273 -1.97 -22.85 15.99
CA HIS A 273 -1.15 -21.76 15.45
C HIS A 273 -1.50 -20.43 16.14
N GLY A 274 -0.63 -19.42 16.04
CA GLY A 274 -0.80 -18.12 16.71
C GLY A 274 -1.71 -17.09 16.00
N GLY A 275 -2.55 -17.52 15.06
CA GLY A 275 -3.36 -16.65 14.19
C GLY A 275 -2.56 -15.83 13.14
N THR A 276 -3.25 -15.19 12.19
CA THR A 276 -2.62 -14.46 11.04
C THR A 276 -1.71 -13.30 11.44
N ILE A 277 -0.45 -13.29 10.95
CA ILE A 277 0.42 -12.11 11.01
C ILE A 277 -0.06 -11.10 9.96
N ARG A 278 -0.38 -9.87 10.39
CA ARG A 278 -0.72 -8.77 9.49
C ARG A 278 0.51 -7.90 9.23
N HIS A 279 0.91 -7.76 7.97
CA HIS A 279 1.93 -6.78 7.59
C HIS A 279 1.27 -5.42 7.40
N ASN A 280 1.78 -4.38 8.08
CA ASN A 280 1.17 -3.04 8.11
C ASN A 280 -0.31 -3.06 8.52
N SER A 281 -0.74 -4.01 9.37
CA SER A 281 -2.13 -4.21 9.78
C SER A 281 -3.10 -4.64 8.66
N ILE A 282 -2.59 -4.98 7.48
CA ILE A 282 -3.37 -5.41 6.32
C ILE A 282 -3.23 -6.94 6.16
N SER A 283 -4.35 -7.63 5.91
CA SER A 283 -4.35 -9.01 5.41
C SER A 283 -4.73 -9.07 3.92
N MET A 284 -4.41 -10.16 3.22
CA MET A 284 -4.92 -10.42 1.86
C MET A 284 -6.45 -10.33 1.75
N TYR A 285 -7.21 -10.53 2.84
CA TYR A 285 -8.66 -10.40 2.86
C TYR A 285 -9.15 -8.97 3.13
N ASP A 286 -8.29 -8.12 3.69
CA ASP A 286 -8.51 -6.67 3.77
C ASP A 286 -8.16 -5.98 2.43
N ALA A 287 -7.33 -6.59 1.60
CA ALA A 287 -6.95 -6.04 0.29
C ALA A 287 -8.17 -5.71 -0.58
N SER A 288 -9.22 -6.54 -0.56
CA SER A 288 -10.44 -6.27 -1.32
C SER A 288 -11.20 -5.03 -0.84
N LYS A 289 -11.28 -4.82 0.48
CA LYS A 289 -11.88 -3.63 1.10
C LYS A 289 -11.07 -2.39 0.81
N ILE A 290 -9.74 -2.49 0.91
CA ILE A 290 -8.81 -1.40 0.61
C ILE A 290 -8.92 -1.00 -0.85
N VAL A 291 -8.86 -1.95 -1.77
CA VAL A 291 -9.01 -1.70 -3.20
C VAL A 291 -10.40 -1.12 -3.50
N ALA A 292 -11.46 -1.65 -2.90
CA ALA A 292 -12.79 -1.07 -3.03
C ALA A 292 -12.82 0.41 -2.60
N GLN A 293 -12.23 0.72 -1.45
CA GLN A 293 -12.15 2.09 -0.95
C GLN A 293 -11.32 2.98 -1.87
N GLN A 294 -10.18 2.50 -2.38
CA GLN A 294 -9.37 3.21 -3.37
C GLN A 294 -10.22 3.58 -4.59
N MET A 295 -10.88 2.59 -5.19
CA MET A 295 -11.69 2.81 -6.40
C MET A 295 -12.85 3.78 -6.15
N LYS A 296 -13.51 3.68 -4.99
CA LYS A 296 -14.55 4.63 -4.58
C LYS A 296 -14.01 6.05 -4.47
N THR A 297 -12.90 6.23 -3.77
CA THR A 297 -12.31 7.57 -3.58
C THR A 297 -11.83 8.17 -4.90
N ILE A 298 -11.18 7.39 -5.76
CA ILE A 298 -10.69 7.84 -7.07
C ILE A 298 -11.85 8.28 -7.98
N THR A 299 -12.96 7.56 -7.94
CA THR A 299 -14.10 7.79 -8.84
C THR A 299 -15.17 8.72 -8.27
N GLY A 300 -15.19 8.92 -6.95
CA GLY A 300 -16.29 9.58 -6.24
C GLY A 300 -17.60 8.77 -6.22
N SER A 301 -17.54 7.47 -6.55
CA SER A 301 -18.70 6.59 -6.60
C SER A 301 -18.91 5.84 -5.28
N GLU A 302 -20.17 5.64 -4.89
CA GLU A 302 -20.55 4.81 -3.75
C GLU A 302 -20.91 3.36 -4.14
N GLN A 303 -20.84 3.04 -5.42
CA GLN A 303 -21.18 1.72 -5.96
C GLN A 303 -20.22 0.62 -5.46
N SER A 304 -20.61 -0.64 -5.66
CA SER A 304 -19.76 -1.79 -5.37
C SER A 304 -18.53 -1.83 -6.30
N LEU A 305 -17.48 -2.54 -5.89
CA LEU A 305 -16.25 -2.63 -6.68
C LEU A 305 -16.50 -3.20 -8.11
N PRO A 306 -17.32 -4.23 -8.32
CA PRO A 306 -17.66 -4.70 -9.67
C PRO A 306 -18.41 -3.67 -10.52
N GLU A 307 -19.32 -2.91 -9.93
CA GLU A 307 -20.02 -1.85 -10.65
C GLU A 307 -19.08 -0.71 -11.06
N ILE A 308 -18.12 -0.38 -10.19
CA ILE A 308 -17.09 0.60 -10.51
C ILE A 308 -16.19 0.09 -11.63
N LEU A 309 -15.64 -1.12 -11.50
CA LEU A 309 -14.71 -1.68 -12.48
C LEU A 309 -15.38 -2.08 -13.80
N GLY A 310 -16.68 -2.40 -13.79
CA GLY A 310 -17.47 -2.68 -15.00
C GLY A 310 -17.91 -1.42 -15.76
N SER A 311 -17.75 -0.23 -15.17
CA SER A 311 -18.09 1.04 -15.80
C SER A 311 -16.91 1.61 -16.58
N GLN A 312 -17.05 1.73 -17.91
CA GLN A 312 -16.01 2.31 -18.77
C GLN A 312 -15.61 3.73 -18.35
N SER A 313 -16.56 4.55 -17.87
CA SER A 313 -16.26 5.91 -17.42
C SER A 313 -15.43 5.90 -16.14
N HIS A 314 -15.76 5.03 -15.18
CA HIS A 314 -14.99 4.91 -13.94
C HIS A 314 -13.59 4.35 -14.19
N VAL A 315 -13.46 3.30 -15.02
CA VAL A 315 -12.15 2.76 -15.42
C VAL A 315 -11.30 3.85 -16.09
N GLN A 316 -11.88 4.66 -16.98
CA GLN A 316 -11.16 5.78 -17.58
C GLN A 316 -10.71 6.80 -16.53
N THR A 317 -11.56 7.14 -15.56
CA THR A 317 -11.19 8.02 -14.43
C THR A 317 -10.03 7.43 -13.65
N ILE A 318 -10.10 6.15 -13.26
CA ILE A 318 -9.06 5.49 -12.46
C ILE A 318 -7.74 5.46 -13.22
N VAL A 319 -7.75 5.07 -14.49
CA VAL A 319 -6.55 5.06 -15.34
C VAL A 319 -5.97 6.46 -15.44
N LYS A 320 -6.79 7.46 -15.79
CA LYS A 320 -6.35 8.85 -15.94
C LYS A 320 -5.72 9.36 -14.66
N SER A 321 -6.40 9.24 -13.52
CA SER A 321 -5.88 9.68 -12.22
C SER A 321 -4.61 8.95 -11.85
N THR A 322 -4.51 7.64 -12.10
CA THR A 322 -3.30 6.86 -11.80
C THR A 322 -2.09 7.35 -12.59
N ILE A 323 -2.27 7.71 -13.88
CA ILE A 323 -1.21 8.27 -14.72
C ILE A 323 -0.87 9.70 -14.32
N GLU A 324 -1.86 10.56 -14.09
CA GLU A 324 -1.65 11.96 -13.70
C GLU A 324 -0.90 12.08 -12.37
N GLN A 325 -1.11 11.13 -11.45
CA GLN A 325 -0.39 11.07 -10.18
C GLN A 325 1.03 10.48 -10.28
N GLY A 326 1.44 9.98 -11.46
CA GLY A 326 2.71 9.28 -11.62
C GLY A 326 2.76 7.93 -10.90
N PHE A 327 1.59 7.34 -10.57
CA PHE A 327 1.52 6.04 -9.91
C PHE A 327 1.73 4.87 -10.88
N SER A 328 1.54 5.11 -12.17
CA SER A 328 1.99 4.27 -13.29
C SER A 328 2.34 5.18 -14.47
N ASP A 329 3.23 4.73 -15.35
CA ASP A 329 3.56 5.39 -16.62
C ASP A 329 2.86 4.74 -17.83
N ASP A 330 2.29 3.54 -17.66
CA ASP A 330 1.60 2.79 -18.71
C ASP A 330 0.12 2.62 -18.39
N ALA A 331 -0.73 3.22 -19.24
CA ALA A 331 -2.18 3.16 -19.11
C ALA A 331 -2.77 1.78 -19.41
N GLU A 332 -2.14 1.00 -20.31
CA GLU A 332 -2.62 -0.34 -20.66
C GLU A 332 -2.35 -1.33 -19.53
N VAL A 333 -1.18 -1.23 -18.88
CA VAL A 333 -0.87 -2.02 -17.66
C VAL A 333 -1.91 -1.77 -16.56
N VAL A 334 -2.31 -0.51 -16.37
CA VAL A 334 -3.36 -0.15 -15.39
C VAL A 334 -4.71 -0.76 -15.80
N ARG A 335 -5.11 -0.65 -17.08
CA ARG A 335 -6.37 -1.23 -17.56
C ARG A 335 -6.41 -2.74 -17.39
N GLU A 336 -5.31 -3.43 -17.70
CA GLU A 336 -5.20 -4.87 -17.55
C GLU A 336 -5.34 -5.29 -16.09
N ALA A 337 -4.63 -4.63 -15.17
CA ALA A 337 -4.77 -4.88 -13.73
C ALA A 337 -6.22 -4.68 -13.23
N LEU A 338 -6.89 -3.60 -13.66
CA LEU A 338 -8.29 -3.33 -13.31
C LEU A 338 -9.23 -4.39 -13.90
N LYS A 339 -8.98 -4.87 -15.12
CA LYS A 339 -9.80 -5.92 -15.74
C LYS A 339 -9.68 -7.24 -15.00
N ARG A 340 -8.46 -7.60 -14.58
CA ARG A 340 -8.20 -8.80 -13.77
C ARG A 340 -8.92 -8.72 -12.41
N LEU A 341 -8.88 -7.56 -11.76
CA LEU A 341 -9.63 -7.30 -10.54
C LEU A 341 -11.15 -7.46 -10.74
N GLU A 342 -11.70 -6.89 -11.83
CA GLU A 342 -13.12 -6.98 -12.16
C GLU A 342 -13.57 -8.44 -12.26
N ILE A 343 -12.85 -9.25 -13.05
CA ILE A 343 -13.18 -10.66 -13.28
C ILE A 343 -13.05 -11.44 -11.97
N SER A 344 -11.94 -11.29 -11.25
CA SER A 344 -11.69 -12.05 -10.02
C SER A 344 -12.70 -11.70 -8.92
N PHE A 345 -13.07 -10.44 -8.76
CA PHE A 345 -14.06 -10.04 -7.74
C PHE A 345 -15.47 -10.48 -8.13
N SER A 346 -15.87 -10.27 -9.39
CA SER A 346 -17.19 -10.66 -9.87
C SER A 346 -17.41 -12.17 -9.79
N ALA A 347 -16.38 -12.97 -10.09
CA ALA A 347 -16.42 -14.42 -9.93
C ALA A 347 -16.59 -14.83 -8.46
N TYR A 348 -15.97 -14.08 -7.53
CA TYR A 348 -16.08 -14.35 -6.11
C TYR A 348 -17.47 -14.05 -5.58
N GLU A 349 -18.03 -12.88 -5.91
CA GLU A 349 -19.37 -12.49 -5.45
C GLU A 349 -20.45 -13.40 -6.00
N LYS A 350 -20.46 -13.64 -7.32
CA LYS A 350 -21.53 -14.40 -7.96
C LYS A 350 -21.44 -15.89 -7.71
N HIS A 351 -20.22 -16.43 -7.71
CA HIS A 351 -20.00 -17.87 -7.84
C HIS A 351 -19.11 -18.48 -6.75
N ARG A 352 -18.63 -17.66 -5.80
CA ARG A 352 -17.61 -18.07 -4.81
C ARG A 352 -16.34 -18.66 -5.44
N ALA A 353 -16.04 -18.22 -6.66
CA ALA A 353 -14.88 -18.61 -7.45
C ALA A 353 -13.82 -17.50 -7.46
N ARG A 354 -12.54 -17.83 -7.49
CA ARG A 354 -11.46 -16.82 -7.44
C ARG A 354 -10.18 -17.30 -8.11
N ASN A 355 -9.24 -16.38 -8.29
CA ASN A 355 -7.84 -16.74 -8.52
C ASN A 355 -7.23 -17.27 -7.20
N VAL A 356 -6.47 -18.36 -7.26
CA VAL A 356 -5.70 -18.84 -6.11
C VAL A 356 -4.68 -17.76 -5.72
N TYR A 357 -4.55 -17.45 -4.43
CA TYR A 357 -3.68 -16.39 -3.89
C TYR A 357 -4.00 -14.95 -4.30
N ASN A 358 -5.21 -14.68 -4.82
CA ASN A 358 -5.64 -13.31 -5.12
C ASN A 358 -4.62 -12.55 -5.99
N SER A 359 -3.98 -13.24 -6.95
CA SER A 359 -2.91 -12.66 -7.80
C SER A 359 -3.34 -11.38 -8.52
N ALA A 360 -4.63 -11.24 -8.86
CA ALA A 360 -5.20 -10.00 -9.40
C ALA A 360 -5.05 -8.81 -8.44
N TYR A 361 -5.21 -9.01 -7.15
CA TYR A 361 -5.01 -7.96 -6.13
C TYR A 361 -3.53 -7.64 -5.97
N SER A 362 -2.66 -8.65 -5.92
CA SER A 362 -1.21 -8.46 -5.89
C SER A 362 -0.73 -7.65 -7.09
N ASN A 363 -1.27 -7.99 -8.28
CA ASN A 363 -0.96 -7.27 -9.51
C ASN A 363 -1.38 -5.80 -9.45
N TRP A 364 -2.60 -5.49 -9.00
CA TRP A 364 -2.99 -4.10 -8.78
C TRP A 364 -2.09 -3.41 -7.75
N TRP A 365 -1.76 -4.08 -6.66
CA TRP A 365 -0.93 -3.54 -5.58
C TRP A 365 0.44 -3.09 -6.07
N GLU A 366 1.08 -3.92 -6.90
CA GLU A 366 2.36 -3.63 -7.55
C GLU A 366 2.26 -2.50 -8.58
N VAL A 367 1.19 -2.50 -9.39
CA VAL A 367 0.99 -1.50 -10.45
C VAL A 367 0.75 -0.12 -9.86
N ALA A 368 -0.18 0.03 -8.92
CA ALA A 368 -0.54 1.33 -8.35
C ALA A 368 -1.12 1.28 -6.93
N GLY A 369 -1.62 0.14 -6.48
CA GLY A 369 -2.41 0.01 -5.25
C GLY A 369 -1.65 0.44 -3.99
N HIS A 370 -0.36 0.11 -3.86
CA HIS A 370 0.46 0.61 -2.74
C HIS A 370 0.52 2.15 -2.71
N ARG A 371 0.74 2.78 -3.87
CA ARG A 371 0.89 4.24 -3.98
C ARG A 371 -0.44 4.94 -3.68
N TRP A 372 -1.54 4.42 -4.21
CA TRP A 372 -2.89 4.87 -3.86
C TRP A 372 -3.18 4.68 -2.36
N TYR A 373 -2.75 3.57 -1.77
CA TYR A 373 -2.94 3.33 -0.34
C TYR A 373 -2.23 4.40 0.50
N THR A 374 -0.94 4.66 0.24
CA THR A 374 -0.19 5.72 0.91
C THR A 374 -0.84 7.09 0.70
N HIS A 375 -1.22 7.40 -0.54
CA HIS A 375 -1.87 8.65 -0.92
C HIS A 375 -3.18 8.90 -0.15
N LEU A 376 -3.98 7.85 0.06
CA LEU A 376 -5.29 7.93 0.71
C LEU A 376 -5.26 7.78 2.24
N GLN A 377 -4.22 7.16 2.80
CA GLN A 377 -4.08 6.96 4.25
C GLN A 377 -3.39 8.14 4.93
N THR A 378 -2.55 8.88 4.20
CA THR A 378 -1.79 9.99 4.77
C THR A 378 -2.59 11.28 4.67
N THR A 379 -2.85 11.90 5.81
CA THR A 379 -3.52 13.20 5.88
C THR A 379 -2.49 14.31 6.09
N VAL A 380 -2.50 15.29 5.19
CA VAL A 380 -1.68 16.51 5.28
C VAL A 380 -2.56 17.67 5.74
N GLY A 381 -2.29 18.23 6.91
CA GLY A 381 -2.92 19.46 7.37
C GLY A 381 -2.14 20.69 6.90
N VAL A 382 -2.80 21.69 6.30
CA VAL A 382 -2.18 22.97 5.93
C VAL A 382 -2.77 24.10 6.78
N VAL A 383 -1.92 24.79 7.54
CA VAL A 383 -2.30 25.84 8.49
C VAL A 383 -1.89 27.21 7.95
N GLY A 384 -2.86 28.08 7.73
CA GLY A 384 -2.69 29.41 7.12
C GLY A 384 -2.82 29.34 5.60
N LEU A 385 -4.01 29.66 5.08
CA LEU A 385 -4.40 29.56 3.67
C LEU A 385 -4.29 30.93 2.98
N GLY A 386 -3.10 31.53 3.09
CA GLY A 386 -2.67 32.68 2.28
C GLY A 386 -1.94 32.21 1.01
N SER A 387 -1.21 33.08 0.31
CA SER A 387 -0.55 32.72 -0.97
C SER A 387 0.36 31.49 -0.90
N VAL A 388 1.16 31.34 0.17
CA VAL A 388 2.01 30.14 0.39
C VAL A 388 1.16 28.93 0.76
N GLY A 389 0.16 29.13 1.63
CA GLY A 389 -0.76 28.10 2.08
C GLY A 389 -1.60 27.51 0.97
N ASP A 390 -2.17 28.35 0.10
CA ASP A 390 -2.98 27.91 -1.04
C ASP A 390 -2.13 27.12 -2.05
N ALA A 391 -0.89 27.55 -2.30
CA ALA A 391 0.06 26.81 -3.13
C ALA A 391 0.43 25.46 -2.51
N ALA A 392 0.68 25.42 -1.20
CA ALA A 392 0.93 24.20 -0.45
C ALA A 392 -0.29 23.27 -0.49
N PHE A 393 -1.47 23.75 -0.09
CA PHE A 393 -2.72 22.99 -0.08
C PHE A 393 -3.02 22.40 -1.44
N THR A 394 -2.92 23.19 -2.51
CA THR A 394 -3.15 22.71 -3.89
C THR A 394 -2.14 21.63 -4.28
N THR A 395 -0.85 21.82 -3.97
CA THR A 395 0.19 20.85 -4.33
C THR A 395 0.05 19.57 -3.54
N PHE A 396 -0.10 19.66 -2.22
CA PHE A 396 -0.30 18.49 -1.36
C PHE A 396 -1.60 17.76 -1.69
N SER A 397 -2.67 18.45 -2.08
CA SER A 397 -3.93 17.81 -2.52
C SER A 397 -3.76 16.95 -3.77
N ASN A 398 -2.75 17.23 -4.60
CA ASN A 398 -2.42 16.32 -5.69
C ASN A 398 -1.79 15.04 -5.13
N HIS A 399 -1.04 15.07 -4.04
CA HIS A 399 -0.22 13.95 -3.59
C HIS A 399 -0.69 13.25 -2.32
N PHE A 400 -1.65 13.80 -1.57
CA PHE A 400 -2.17 13.26 -0.32
C PHE A 400 -3.60 13.75 -0.06
N HIS A 401 -4.34 13.05 0.80
CA HIS A 401 -5.54 13.64 1.40
C HIS A 401 -5.13 14.90 2.18
N THR A 402 -5.66 16.06 1.81
CA THR A 402 -5.22 17.34 2.36
C THR A 402 -6.39 18.11 2.96
N VAL A 403 -6.22 18.54 4.20
CA VAL A 403 -7.17 19.37 4.94
C VAL A 403 -6.53 20.72 5.23
N GLY A 404 -7.32 21.78 5.25
CA GLY A 404 -6.83 23.15 5.40
C GLY A 404 -7.45 23.79 6.63
N TYR A 405 -6.74 24.72 7.26
CA TYR A 405 -7.27 25.55 8.33
C TYR A 405 -6.73 26.98 8.23
N ASP A 406 -7.62 27.95 8.39
CA ASP A 406 -7.28 29.36 8.55
C ASP A 406 -8.07 29.99 9.71
N VAL A 407 -7.48 30.99 10.35
CA VAL A 407 -8.09 31.73 11.46
C VAL A 407 -9.30 32.54 11.02
N ASP A 408 -9.47 32.78 9.71
CA ASP A 408 -10.64 33.45 9.14
C ASP A 408 -11.92 32.58 9.07
N GLY A 409 -11.84 31.34 9.55
CA GLY A 409 -12.97 30.41 9.64
C GLY A 409 -13.04 29.38 8.52
N ARG A 410 -12.06 29.35 7.60
CA ARG A 410 -11.90 28.26 6.64
C ARG A 410 -11.34 27.01 7.34
N GLY A 411 -11.98 25.87 7.12
CA GLY A 411 -11.53 24.55 7.60
C GLY A 411 -11.81 24.26 9.07
N ASP A 412 -11.39 23.08 9.55
CA ASP A 412 -11.53 22.64 10.94
C ASP A 412 -10.15 22.30 11.53
N TRP A 413 -9.81 22.95 12.65
CA TRP A 413 -8.57 22.69 13.37
C TRP A 413 -8.45 21.23 13.85
N LYS A 414 -9.56 20.57 14.17
CA LYS A 414 -9.55 19.16 14.59
C LYS A 414 -9.01 18.23 13.52
N GLU A 415 -9.25 18.55 12.24
CA GLU A 415 -8.70 17.79 11.12
C GLU A 415 -7.18 17.97 11.02
N ILE A 416 -6.66 19.16 11.37
CA ILE A 416 -5.21 19.39 11.46
C ILE A 416 -4.60 18.52 12.57
N VAL A 417 -5.22 18.45 13.75
CA VAL A 417 -4.72 17.64 14.87
C VAL A 417 -4.77 16.14 14.56
N ALA A 418 -5.74 15.70 13.75
CA ALA A 418 -5.86 14.32 13.29
C ALA A 418 -4.93 13.96 12.12
N SER A 419 -4.22 14.94 11.54
CA SER A 419 -3.34 14.73 10.39
C SER A 419 -1.99 14.08 10.77
N ASP A 420 -1.30 13.50 9.79
CA ASP A 420 0.03 12.91 9.98
C ASP A 420 1.15 13.96 9.91
N VAL A 421 0.88 15.08 9.24
CA VAL A 421 1.81 16.20 9.06
C VAL A 421 1.07 17.53 9.02
N ALA A 422 1.59 18.52 9.72
CA ALA A 422 1.04 19.88 9.74
C ALA A 422 2.01 20.85 9.04
N ILE A 423 1.63 21.33 7.86
CA ILE A 423 2.36 22.32 7.06
C ILE A 423 1.96 23.73 7.52
N VAL A 424 2.89 24.45 8.13
CA VAL A 424 2.63 25.75 8.75
C VAL A 424 3.03 26.90 7.82
N CYS A 425 2.05 27.64 7.33
CA CYS A 425 2.13 28.71 6.33
C CYS A 425 1.54 30.05 6.83
N VAL A 426 1.54 30.27 8.15
CA VAL A 426 0.97 31.46 8.80
C VAL A 426 1.83 32.72 8.60
N PRO A 427 1.25 33.94 8.64
CA PRO A 427 1.99 35.17 8.43
C PRO A 427 2.99 35.46 9.56
N THR A 428 4.16 36.00 9.20
CA THR A 428 5.20 36.49 10.11
C THR A 428 5.50 37.95 9.80
N ASN A 429 4.61 38.85 10.26
CA ASN A 429 4.67 40.27 9.94
C ASN A 429 5.89 40.96 10.60
N ALA A 430 6.23 42.17 10.15
CA ALA A 430 7.23 42.98 10.84
C ALA A 430 6.67 43.48 12.18
N ALA A 431 7.42 43.28 13.27
CA ALA A 431 7.15 43.83 14.58
C ALA A 431 7.63 45.29 14.69
N SER A 432 7.22 46.00 15.74
CA SER A 432 7.56 47.41 15.96
C SER A 432 9.05 47.68 16.17
N ASP A 433 9.80 46.66 16.55
CA ASP A 433 11.25 46.70 16.76
C ASP A 433 12.06 46.26 15.53
N GLY A 434 11.39 45.97 14.40
CA GLY A 434 12.02 45.55 13.15
C GLY A 434 12.28 44.05 13.02
N GLN A 435 12.00 43.25 14.04
CA GLN A 435 12.07 41.78 13.98
C GLN A 435 10.83 41.18 13.30
N LEU A 436 10.87 39.88 13.02
CA LEU A 436 9.68 39.15 12.57
C LEU A 436 8.83 38.71 13.77
N ASP A 437 7.53 38.97 13.69
CA ASP A 437 6.55 38.53 14.68
C ASP A 437 6.25 37.03 14.52
N MET A 438 6.71 36.23 15.48
CA MET A 438 6.54 34.77 15.51
C MET A 438 5.26 34.32 16.25
N THR A 439 4.41 35.25 16.70
CA THR A 439 3.22 34.94 17.52
C THR A 439 2.38 33.82 16.89
N HIS A 440 2.01 33.94 15.62
CA HIS A 440 1.18 32.93 14.96
C HIS A 440 1.86 31.56 14.80
N VAL A 441 3.16 31.53 14.56
CA VAL A 441 3.91 30.26 14.46
C VAL A 441 3.96 29.58 15.84
N MET A 442 4.26 30.35 16.89
CA MET A 442 4.30 29.86 18.26
C MET A 442 2.92 29.43 18.77
N ASP A 443 1.85 30.11 18.37
CA ASP A 443 0.47 29.74 18.69
C ASP A 443 0.09 28.40 18.04
N VAL A 444 0.44 28.21 16.77
CA VAL A 444 0.22 26.92 16.08
C VAL A 444 0.99 25.79 16.76
N ALA A 445 2.28 26.00 17.06
CA ALA A 445 3.09 25.03 17.79
C ALA A 445 2.50 24.71 19.17
N HIS A 446 2.05 25.74 19.89
CA HIS A 446 1.43 25.58 21.20
C HIS A 446 0.14 24.75 21.13
N LYS A 447 -0.77 25.06 20.20
CA LYS A 447 -2.03 24.34 20.04
C LYS A 447 -1.79 22.89 19.63
N LEU A 448 -0.87 22.62 18.70
CA LEU A 448 -0.51 21.25 18.29
C LEU A 448 0.07 20.46 19.47
N ALA A 449 0.94 21.08 20.27
CA ALA A 449 1.50 20.45 21.46
C ALA A 449 0.45 20.20 22.55
N GLU A 450 -0.46 21.17 22.81
CA GLU A 450 -1.52 21.07 23.80
C GLU A 450 -2.53 19.96 23.44
N GLU A 451 -2.87 19.83 22.17
CA GLU A 451 -3.81 18.82 21.68
C GLU A 451 -3.15 17.47 21.35
N SER A 452 -1.88 17.27 21.75
CA SER A 452 -1.14 16.01 21.60
C SER A 452 -1.05 15.52 20.15
N PHE A 453 -0.78 16.44 19.22
CA PHE A 453 -0.47 16.10 17.83
C PHE A 453 0.72 15.13 17.75
N ASN A 454 0.53 13.98 17.10
CA ASN A 454 1.53 12.91 17.01
C ASN A 454 2.38 12.96 15.72
N GLY A 455 1.98 13.80 14.76
CA GLY A 455 2.61 13.92 13.46
C GLY A 455 3.88 14.77 13.45
N LEU A 456 4.34 15.11 12.25
CA LEU A 456 5.45 16.03 12.03
C LEU A 456 4.93 17.45 11.71
N MET A 457 5.38 18.46 12.43
CA MET A 457 5.10 19.86 12.08
C MET A 457 6.20 20.38 11.15
N ILE A 458 5.84 20.78 9.92
CA ILE A 458 6.79 21.34 8.95
C ILE A 458 6.47 22.81 8.72
N ILE A 459 7.36 23.70 9.17
CA ILE A 459 7.18 25.14 9.00
C ILE A 459 7.69 25.57 7.62
N LYS A 460 6.82 26.26 6.86
CA LYS A 460 7.16 26.97 5.62
C LYS A 460 7.35 28.47 5.82
N SER A 461 6.65 29.05 6.80
CA SER A 461 6.71 30.48 7.14
C SER A 461 8.14 30.98 7.35
N THR A 462 8.47 32.20 6.92
CA THR A 462 9.78 32.80 7.23
C THR A 462 9.92 32.98 8.74
N LEU A 463 11.00 32.47 9.32
CA LEU A 463 11.26 32.50 10.75
C LEU A 463 12.29 33.57 11.14
N GLN A 464 12.16 34.09 12.35
CA GLN A 464 13.22 34.84 13.02
C GLN A 464 14.31 33.82 13.46
N PRO A 465 15.61 34.09 13.25
CA PRO A 465 16.68 33.22 13.73
C PRO A 465 16.56 32.90 15.23
N GLY A 466 16.62 31.60 15.57
CA GLY A 466 16.41 31.05 16.91
C GLY A 466 14.99 30.57 17.21
N THR A 467 14.05 30.65 16.25
CA THR A 467 12.65 30.26 16.49
C THR A 467 12.51 28.75 16.63
N MET A 468 13.18 27.97 15.78
CA MET A 468 13.14 26.51 15.86
C MET A 468 13.70 25.99 17.19
N ASP A 469 14.80 26.58 17.68
CA ASP A 469 15.36 26.23 18.99
C ASP A 469 14.35 26.54 20.10
N ALA A 470 13.70 27.71 20.05
CA ALA A 470 12.66 28.07 21.01
C ALA A 470 11.44 27.13 20.98
N ILE A 471 11.05 26.63 19.80
CA ILE A 471 9.99 25.63 19.65
C ILE A 471 10.41 24.31 20.28
N ASN A 472 11.60 23.81 19.95
CA ASN A 472 12.12 22.55 20.48
C ASN A 472 12.31 22.58 22.01
N GLU A 473 12.77 23.72 22.55
CA GLU A 473 12.90 23.90 24.00
C GLU A 473 11.55 23.98 24.72
N ARG A 474 10.57 24.68 24.14
CA ARG A 474 9.26 24.93 24.77
C ARG A 474 8.29 23.75 24.60
N PHE A 475 8.41 23.00 23.50
CA PHE A 475 7.52 21.90 23.13
C PHE A 475 8.32 20.64 22.79
N PRO A 476 9.05 20.03 23.75
CA PRO A 476 10.01 18.95 23.46
C PRO A 476 9.39 17.65 22.93
N HIS A 477 8.06 17.50 23.05
CA HIS A 477 7.32 16.35 22.51
C HIS A 477 6.79 16.59 21.10
N LEU A 478 6.80 17.84 20.62
CA LEU A 478 6.36 18.19 19.28
C LEU A 478 7.51 18.02 18.30
N ARG A 479 7.36 17.10 17.34
CA ARG A 479 8.32 16.93 16.25
C ARG A 479 8.21 18.11 15.30
N ALA A 480 9.24 18.93 15.21
CA ALA A 480 9.26 20.13 14.38
C ALA A 480 10.41 20.09 13.36
N ALA A 481 10.09 20.46 12.14
CA ALA A 481 11.04 20.65 11.04
C ALA A 481 10.79 21.99 10.36
N TYR A 482 11.83 22.51 9.71
CA TYR A 482 11.75 23.75 8.96
C TYR A 482 12.14 23.51 7.50
N ALA A 483 11.26 23.90 6.58
CA ALA A 483 11.46 23.79 5.13
C ALA A 483 11.08 25.13 4.48
N PRO A 484 11.97 26.15 4.50
CA PRO A 484 11.64 27.48 4.01
C PRO A 484 11.13 27.46 2.58
N GLU A 485 10.11 28.28 2.30
CA GLU A 485 9.64 28.53 0.95
C GLU A 485 10.56 29.50 0.19
N PHE A 486 10.66 29.42 -1.14
CA PHE A 486 11.43 30.37 -1.97
C PHE A 486 10.60 30.87 -3.17
N LEU A 487 9.30 31.02 -2.97
CA LEU A 487 8.31 31.27 -4.01
C LEU A 487 8.28 32.73 -4.45
N ARG A 488 7.68 32.96 -5.61
CA ARG A 488 7.24 34.30 -6.04
C ARG A 488 5.73 34.38 -5.90
N GLU A 489 5.20 35.45 -5.30
CA GLU A 489 3.75 35.58 -5.03
C GLU A 489 2.88 35.40 -6.29
N LYS A 490 3.37 35.80 -7.47
CA LYS A 490 2.64 35.65 -8.75
C LYS A 490 2.61 34.22 -9.30
N ASP A 491 3.65 33.45 -9.02
CA ASP A 491 3.90 32.12 -9.60
C ASP A 491 4.00 31.07 -8.47
N ALA A 492 3.33 31.31 -7.35
CA ALA A 492 3.55 30.59 -6.10
C ALA A 492 3.29 29.08 -6.23
N LEU A 493 2.27 28.70 -7.02
CA LEU A 493 1.95 27.30 -7.27
C LEU A 493 3.05 26.59 -8.08
N GLU A 494 3.47 27.17 -9.20
CA GLU A 494 4.54 26.61 -10.04
C GLU A 494 5.83 26.44 -9.24
N TRP A 495 6.20 27.44 -8.47
CA TRP A 495 7.42 27.44 -7.66
C TRP A 495 7.37 26.46 -6.49
N PHE A 496 6.17 26.08 -6.05
CA PHE A 496 5.99 25.07 -5.00
C PHE A 496 6.05 23.66 -5.60
N GLN A 497 5.43 23.46 -6.77
CA GLN A 497 5.41 22.18 -7.48
C GLN A 497 6.79 21.83 -8.05
N SER A 498 7.51 22.82 -8.58
CA SER A 498 8.80 22.65 -9.26
C SER A 498 9.84 23.64 -8.70
N PRO A 499 10.32 23.43 -7.46
CA PRO A 499 11.26 24.37 -6.84
C PRO A 499 12.68 24.23 -7.41
N ASP A 500 13.45 25.33 -7.39
CA ASP A 500 14.87 25.32 -7.78
C ASP A 500 15.74 24.47 -6.83
N ARG A 501 15.28 24.28 -5.58
CA ARG A 501 15.95 23.54 -4.49
C ARG A 501 14.98 23.26 -3.35
N LEU A 502 15.25 22.21 -2.58
CA LEU A 502 14.59 21.95 -1.31
C LEU A 502 15.60 22.17 -0.16
N VAL A 503 15.43 23.24 0.60
CA VAL A 503 16.19 23.47 1.84
C VAL A 503 15.36 22.95 3.01
N TYR A 504 15.98 22.22 3.93
CA TYR A 504 15.29 21.72 5.12
C TYR A 504 16.23 21.54 6.32
N SER A 505 15.65 21.58 7.51
CA SER A 505 16.29 21.25 8.79
C SER A 505 15.31 20.46 9.66
N CYS A 506 15.79 19.37 10.26
CA CYS A 506 14.99 18.45 11.08
C CYS A 506 15.90 17.54 11.91
N ALA A 507 15.33 16.85 12.91
CA ALA A 507 16.03 15.76 13.58
C ALA A 507 16.36 14.64 12.58
N THR A 508 17.48 13.94 12.78
CA THR A 508 17.90 12.85 11.88
C THR A 508 16.85 11.75 11.74
N SER A 509 16.09 11.47 12.80
CA SER A 509 14.99 10.49 12.79
C SER A 509 13.80 10.89 11.92
N ASP A 510 13.64 12.18 11.61
CA ASP A 510 12.49 12.70 10.87
C ASP A 510 12.80 12.97 9.39
N GLU A 511 14.07 12.84 8.97
CA GLU A 511 14.51 13.19 7.61
C GLU A 511 13.80 12.37 6.53
N THR A 512 13.74 11.05 6.69
CA THR A 512 13.09 10.17 5.72
C THR A 512 11.62 10.54 5.56
N ALA A 513 10.90 10.70 6.67
CA ALA A 513 9.49 11.07 6.66
C ALA A 513 9.28 12.46 6.01
N LEU A 514 10.12 13.44 6.35
CA LEU A 514 10.07 14.77 5.73
C LEU A 514 10.23 14.67 4.21
N LEU A 515 11.23 13.94 3.73
CA LEU A 515 11.50 13.81 2.30
C LEU A 515 10.40 13.06 1.56
N GLU A 516 9.75 12.07 2.21
CA GLU A 516 8.57 11.37 1.66
C GLU A 516 7.40 12.33 1.42
N TYR A 517 7.16 13.29 2.32
CA TYR A 517 6.16 14.34 2.12
C TYR A 517 6.49 15.29 0.97
N PHE A 518 7.73 15.31 0.45
CA PHE A 518 8.13 16.10 -0.71
C PHE A 518 8.54 15.22 -1.91
N SER A 519 8.08 13.97 -1.95
CA SER A 519 8.51 12.95 -2.93
C SER A 519 8.19 13.27 -4.38
N TRP A 520 7.26 14.20 -4.67
CA TRP A 520 7.01 14.69 -6.03
C TRP A 520 8.18 15.51 -6.60
N ILE A 521 9.06 16.02 -5.73
CA ILE A 521 10.25 16.77 -6.14
C ILE A 521 11.30 15.78 -6.65
N GLY A 522 11.59 15.88 -7.95
CA GLY A 522 12.58 15.04 -8.64
C GLY A 522 13.95 15.02 -7.96
N GLU A 523 14.65 13.90 -8.06
CA GLU A 523 15.97 13.70 -7.43
C GLU A 523 17.05 14.65 -7.95
N GLU A 524 16.86 15.22 -9.15
CA GLU A 524 17.73 16.22 -9.75
C GLU A 524 17.67 17.58 -9.05
N VAL A 525 16.59 17.86 -8.30
CA VAL A 525 16.43 19.11 -7.55
C VAL A 525 17.34 19.04 -6.32
N PRO A 526 18.27 20.00 -6.14
CA PRO A 526 19.19 19.98 -5.02
C PRO A 526 18.46 19.98 -3.66
N ARG A 527 18.77 18.98 -2.84
CA ARG A 527 18.31 18.84 -1.44
C ARG A 527 19.42 19.32 -0.51
N ILE A 528 19.17 20.42 0.22
CA ILE A 528 20.15 21.08 1.07
C ILE A 528 19.70 20.95 2.52
N ARG A 529 20.27 19.97 3.23
CA ARG A 529 20.10 19.82 4.68
C ARG A 529 20.96 20.85 5.40
N MET A 530 20.37 21.52 6.38
CA MET A 530 21.01 22.52 7.24
C MET A 530 20.65 22.28 8.70
N GLU A 531 21.43 22.85 9.62
CA GLU A 531 20.99 23.06 10.99
C GLU A 531 19.86 24.12 11.02
N HIS A 532 19.08 24.14 12.10
CA HIS A 532 17.91 25.02 12.20
C HIS A 532 18.26 26.50 11.99
N LEU A 533 19.24 27.01 12.75
CA LEU A 533 19.66 28.41 12.67
C LEU A 533 20.22 28.78 11.29
N GLU A 534 20.91 27.85 10.64
CA GLU A 534 21.46 28.03 9.29
C GLU A 534 20.34 28.19 8.25
N ALA A 535 19.30 27.35 8.34
CA ALA A 535 18.15 27.41 7.44
C ALA A 535 17.35 28.72 7.63
N GLU A 536 17.14 29.15 8.88
CA GLU A 536 16.46 30.42 9.22
C GLU A 536 17.23 31.63 8.64
N LEU A 537 18.54 31.69 8.89
CA LEU A 537 19.40 32.73 8.32
C LEU A 537 19.47 32.67 6.79
N GLY A 538 19.52 31.46 6.22
CA GLY A 538 19.60 31.25 4.77
C GLY A 538 18.41 31.85 4.02
N LYS A 539 17.19 31.73 4.57
CA LYS A 539 15.99 32.35 4.00
C LYS A 539 16.06 33.88 4.02
N LEU A 540 16.46 34.48 5.14
CA LEU A 540 16.61 35.94 5.25
C LEU A 540 17.72 36.46 4.33
N ALA A 541 18.87 35.78 4.28
CA ALA A 541 19.99 36.13 3.41
C ALA A 541 19.61 36.08 1.93
N HIS A 542 18.81 35.10 1.51
CA HIS A 542 18.29 35.04 0.14
C HIS A 542 17.44 36.27 -0.22
N ASN A 543 16.53 36.67 0.67
CA ASN A 543 15.67 37.84 0.44
C ASN A 543 16.47 39.15 0.48
N ALA A 544 17.45 39.29 1.37
CA ALA A 544 18.37 40.42 1.39
C ALA A 544 19.24 40.50 0.12
N TYR A 545 19.62 39.36 -0.46
CA TYR A 545 20.33 39.32 -1.74
C TYR A 545 19.45 39.80 -2.90
N ILE A 546 18.15 39.43 -2.92
CA ILE A 546 17.18 40.00 -3.87
C ILE A 546 17.12 41.53 -3.70
N ALA A 547 16.96 42.01 -2.46
CA ALA A 547 16.95 43.45 -2.17
C ALA A 547 18.25 44.14 -2.61
N THR A 548 19.40 43.49 -2.47
CA THR A 548 20.71 44.00 -2.94
C THR A 548 20.72 44.20 -4.45
N LYS A 549 20.27 43.21 -5.22
CA LYS A 549 20.18 43.32 -6.69
C LYS A 549 19.26 44.46 -7.13
N VAL A 550 18.10 44.59 -6.50
CA VAL A 550 17.15 45.68 -6.81
C VAL A 550 17.73 47.04 -6.43
N THR A 551 18.33 47.14 -5.24
CA THR A 551 18.98 48.38 -4.75
C THR A 551 20.08 48.82 -5.70
N PHE A 552 20.96 47.91 -6.11
CA PHE A 552 22.00 48.20 -7.09
C PHE A 552 21.39 48.71 -8.41
N THR A 553 20.35 48.04 -8.90
CA THR A 553 19.68 48.42 -10.15
C THR A 553 19.10 49.82 -10.11
N VAL A 554 18.39 50.19 -9.04
CA VAL A 554 17.80 51.54 -8.92
C VAL A 554 18.86 52.63 -8.75
N GLU A 555 20.01 52.30 -8.16
CA GLU A 555 21.14 53.23 -8.06
C GLU A 555 21.81 53.47 -9.41
N ILE A 556 22.01 52.42 -10.22
CA ILE A 556 22.51 52.55 -11.60
C ILE A 556 21.50 53.31 -12.48
N GLU A 557 20.21 53.05 -12.32
CA GLU A 557 19.15 53.81 -13.02
C GLU A 557 19.22 55.31 -12.70
N ARG A 558 19.35 55.68 -11.43
CA ARG A 558 19.52 57.07 -11.01
C ARG A 558 20.75 57.72 -11.66
N LEU A 559 21.87 57.00 -11.72
CA LEU A 559 23.09 57.50 -12.36
C LEU A 559 22.92 57.64 -13.88
N ALA A 560 22.27 56.67 -14.53
CA ALA A 560 21.99 56.74 -15.97
C ALA A 560 21.15 57.96 -16.31
N HIS A 561 20.12 58.28 -15.51
CA HIS A 561 19.31 59.50 -15.66
C HIS A 561 20.14 60.77 -15.47
N HIS A 562 21.03 60.81 -14.48
CA HIS A 562 21.94 61.95 -14.27
C HIS A 562 22.83 62.23 -15.49
N PHE A 563 23.28 61.19 -16.19
CA PHE A 563 24.10 61.31 -17.40
C PHE A 563 23.27 61.34 -18.71
N GLY A 564 21.94 61.29 -18.64
CA GLY A 564 21.07 61.31 -19.82
C GLY A 564 21.17 60.07 -20.72
N VAL A 565 21.52 58.90 -20.17
CA VAL A 565 21.66 57.64 -20.91
C VAL A 565 20.59 56.62 -20.50
N ASP A 566 20.30 55.65 -21.37
CA ASP A 566 19.36 54.57 -21.06
C ASP A 566 19.99 53.52 -20.13
N PRO A 567 19.41 53.25 -18.94
CA PRO A 567 19.96 52.24 -18.02
C PRO A 567 19.82 50.80 -18.52
N GLY A 568 18.96 50.53 -19.53
CA GLY A 568 18.73 49.18 -20.06
C GLY A 568 20.02 48.52 -20.59
N PRO A 569 20.66 49.08 -21.63
CA PRO A 569 21.94 48.59 -22.14
C PRO A 569 23.05 48.57 -21.08
N VAL A 570 23.05 49.52 -20.12
CA VAL A 570 24.03 49.55 -19.02
C VAL A 570 23.89 48.31 -18.14
N MET A 571 22.69 47.99 -17.67
CA MET A 571 22.47 46.79 -16.86
C MET A 571 22.63 45.49 -17.65
N GLU A 572 22.35 45.51 -18.96
CA GLU A 572 22.65 44.39 -19.84
C GLU A 572 24.14 44.02 -19.88
N THR A 573 25.03 45.01 -19.77
CA THR A 573 26.48 44.71 -19.62
C THR A 573 26.81 43.94 -18.34
N VAL A 574 26.01 44.11 -17.28
CA VAL A 574 26.22 43.48 -15.98
C VAL A 574 25.68 42.04 -16.00
N TRP A 575 24.41 41.86 -16.32
CA TRP A 575 23.78 40.55 -16.17
C TRP A 575 24.16 39.55 -17.26
N ARG A 576 24.76 39.97 -18.39
CA ARG A 576 25.31 39.05 -19.41
C ARG A 576 26.66 38.41 -19.02
N ASP A 577 27.35 38.92 -18.01
CA ASP A 577 28.58 38.28 -17.52
C ASP A 577 28.25 36.88 -17.01
N ARG A 578 29.03 35.86 -17.40
CA ARG A 578 28.80 34.45 -17.02
C ARG A 578 28.75 34.19 -15.50
N ARG A 579 29.29 35.08 -14.68
CA ARG A 579 29.23 35.02 -13.20
C ARG A 579 27.88 35.49 -12.64
N VAL A 580 27.11 36.21 -13.44
CA VAL A 580 25.77 36.72 -13.11
C VAL A 580 24.70 36.01 -13.94
N ASN A 581 24.84 36.06 -15.27
CA ASN A 581 24.04 35.42 -16.33
C ASN A 581 22.53 35.28 -16.04
N ASN A 582 21.93 36.31 -15.43
CA ASN A 582 20.54 36.28 -15.00
C ASN A 582 19.99 37.72 -14.86
N PRO A 583 19.02 38.14 -15.70
CA PRO A 583 18.42 39.47 -15.59
C PRO A 583 17.44 39.63 -14.41
N ALA A 584 17.08 38.55 -13.70
CA ALA A 584 16.09 38.60 -12.63
C ALA A 584 16.52 39.55 -11.49
N HIS A 585 15.67 40.53 -11.20
CA HIS A 585 15.91 41.63 -10.26
C HIS A 585 17.04 42.60 -10.65
N LEU A 586 17.51 42.56 -11.90
CA LEU A 586 18.51 43.47 -12.47
C LEU A 586 17.97 44.31 -13.65
N THR A 587 16.64 44.40 -13.77
CA THR A 587 15.94 45.12 -14.84
C THR A 587 15.58 46.54 -14.40
N PRO A 588 16.11 47.60 -15.05
CA PRO A 588 15.75 48.99 -14.76
C PRO A 588 14.26 49.30 -14.99
N LYS A 589 13.81 50.46 -14.47
CA LYS A 589 12.47 51.03 -14.66
C LYS A 589 11.35 50.18 -14.05
N LYS A 590 11.71 49.34 -13.06
CA LYS A 590 10.78 48.47 -12.30
C LYS A 590 10.47 49.00 -10.90
N GLY A 591 11.12 50.07 -10.47
CA GLY A 591 10.99 50.62 -9.12
C GLY A 591 11.90 49.93 -8.10
N GLY A 592 11.74 50.31 -6.83
CA GLY A 592 12.42 49.69 -5.71
C GLY A 592 11.80 48.34 -5.34
N PHE A 593 12.43 47.63 -4.40
CA PHE A 593 11.87 46.39 -3.90
C PHE A 593 10.65 46.67 -3.01
N ALA A 594 9.63 45.84 -3.17
CA ALA A 594 8.32 45.96 -2.51
C ALA A 594 7.74 44.56 -2.24
N GLY A 595 6.46 44.52 -1.84
CA GLY A 595 5.75 43.28 -1.53
C GLY A 595 5.84 42.92 -0.04
N LYS A 596 5.28 41.77 0.32
CA LYS A 596 5.12 41.38 1.72
C LYS A 596 6.40 40.79 2.33
N CYS A 597 7.23 40.09 1.55
CA CYS A 597 8.38 39.34 2.08
C CYS A 597 9.69 40.13 2.05
N VAL A 598 10.12 40.63 0.88
CA VAL A 598 11.47 41.21 0.72
C VAL A 598 11.73 42.40 1.68
N PRO A 599 10.84 43.41 1.81
CA PRO A 599 11.10 44.52 2.73
C PRO A 599 11.19 44.10 4.19
N LYS A 600 10.26 43.28 4.68
CA LYS A 600 10.21 42.87 6.10
C LYS A 600 11.39 41.96 6.45
N ASP A 601 11.71 41.00 5.60
CA ASP A 601 12.77 40.02 5.86
C ASP A 601 14.16 40.66 5.76
N THR A 602 14.35 41.63 4.85
CA THR A 602 15.60 42.40 4.75
C THR A 602 15.79 43.29 5.99
N ALA A 603 14.72 43.92 6.48
CA ALA A 603 14.79 44.73 7.71
C ALA A 603 15.10 43.86 8.94
N ALA A 604 14.46 42.70 9.06
CA ALA A 604 14.72 41.76 10.15
C ALA A 604 16.17 41.26 10.14
N LEU A 605 16.74 40.96 8.96
CA LEU A 605 18.15 40.57 8.86
C LEU A 605 19.09 41.71 9.25
N ALA A 606 18.81 42.94 8.80
CA ALA A 606 19.62 44.11 9.18
C ALA A 606 19.61 44.33 10.69
N GLN A 607 18.48 44.12 11.37
CA GLN A 607 18.37 44.30 12.82
C GLN A 607 19.21 43.28 13.62
N LEU A 608 19.55 42.14 13.01
CA LEU A 608 20.46 41.15 13.60
C LEU A 608 21.94 41.52 13.44
N ASP A 609 22.26 42.43 12.53
CA ASP A 609 23.63 42.84 12.24
C ASP A 609 24.04 43.99 13.18
N PRO A 610 25.01 43.77 14.10
CA PRO A 610 25.48 44.82 14.99
C PRO A 610 26.30 45.90 14.28
N ASP A 611 26.74 45.67 13.03
CA ASP A 611 27.44 46.67 12.23
C ASP A 611 26.44 47.60 11.52
N GLU A 612 26.16 48.76 12.11
CA GLU A 612 25.23 49.76 11.54
C GLU A 612 25.68 50.33 10.17
N GLU A 613 26.95 50.17 9.79
CA GLU A 613 27.50 50.58 8.49
C GLU A 613 27.38 49.49 7.41
N SER A 614 26.95 48.29 7.79
CA SER A 614 26.75 47.16 6.89
C SER A 614 25.80 47.49 5.75
N ILE A 615 26.05 46.84 4.59
CA ILE A 615 25.18 46.97 3.42
C ILE A 615 23.72 46.66 3.75
N LEU A 616 23.46 45.74 4.68
CA LEU A 616 22.11 45.32 5.08
C LEU A 616 21.28 46.50 5.59
N HIS A 617 21.87 47.36 6.41
CA HIS A 617 21.24 48.57 6.94
C HIS A 617 21.01 49.65 5.88
N ILE A 618 21.69 49.59 4.74
CA ILE A 618 21.58 50.54 3.62
C ILE A 618 20.45 50.14 2.66
N LEU A 619 20.16 48.84 2.52
CA LEU A 619 19.21 48.31 1.52
C LEU A 619 17.83 48.97 1.61
N SER A 620 17.19 48.98 2.77
CA SER A 620 15.85 49.58 2.93
C SER A 620 15.85 51.09 2.70
N ARG A 621 16.93 51.78 3.10
CA ARG A 621 17.09 53.22 2.89
C ARG A 621 17.29 53.59 1.41
N ARG A 622 17.90 52.71 0.59
CA ARG A 622 18.30 53.01 -0.80
C ARG A 622 17.49 52.28 -1.88
N GLY A 623 16.97 51.11 -1.59
CA GLY A 623 16.34 50.25 -2.58
C GLY A 623 14.86 50.00 -2.38
N SER A 624 14.27 50.34 -1.23
CA SER A 624 12.82 50.16 -1.04
C SER A 624 12.03 51.02 -2.01
N GLU A 625 10.86 50.54 -2.42
CA GLU A 625 9.98 51.25 -3.35
C GLU A 625 9.56 52.64 -2.84
N GLU A 626 9.32 52.79 -1.53
CA GLU A 626 9.06 54.08 -0.90
C GLU A 626 10.25 55.04 -1.04
N ALA A 627 11.44 54.61 -0.62
CA ALA A 627 12.63 55.45 -0.67
C ALA A 627 13.07 55.78 -2.10
N HIS A 628 12.88 54.85 -3.05
CA HIS A 628 13.11 55.09 -4.47
C HIS A 628 12.16 56.16 -5.00
N ARG A 629 10.86 56.05 -4.72
CA ARG A 629 9.84 57.01 -5.17
C ARG A 629 10.08 58.41 -4.61
N GLU A 630 10.46 58.53 -3.34
CA GLU A 630 10.80 59.82 -2.74
C GLU A 630 12.01 60.48 -3.41
N ARG A 631 13.05 59.69 -3.73
CA ARG A 631 14.21 60.20 -4.46
C ARG A 631 13.86 60.65 -5.87
N MET A 632 13.03 59.89 -6.58
CA MET A 632 12.62 60.23 -7.95
C MET A 632 11.69 61.45 -8.02
N LYS A 633 11.00 61.82 -6.93
CA LYS A 633 10.27 63.10 -6.84
C LYS A 633 11.21 64.32 -6.71
N ASN A 634 12.42 64.09 -6.19
CA ASN A 634 13.40 65.13 -5.86
C ASN A 634 14.57 65.20 -6.86
N ALA A 635 14.58 64.33 -7.89
CA ALA A 635 15.59 64.22 -8.95
C ALA A 635 15.00 64.71 -10.27
#